data_AF-A0A0C9SWE3-F1
#
_entry.id   AF-A0A0C9SWE3-F1
#
_cell.length_a   1.000
_cell.length_b   1.000
_cell.length_c   1.000
_cell.angle_alpha   90.00
_cell.angle_beta   90.00
_cell.angle_gamma   90.00
#
_symmetry.space_group_name_H-M   'P 1'
#
loop_
_entity.id
_entity.type
_entity.pdbx_description
1 polymer ?
#
loop_
_entity_poly.entity_id
_entity_poly.type
_entity_poly.pdbx_seq_one_letter_code
_entity_poly.pdbx_strand_id
1 'polypeptide(L)'
;MKDHPLLVWLEHDRQTYLTELIRWEGRGGSSEICPGCKTEAARFRCDDCTDMAMYCQDCTLARHCQHPLHRLKEWSGSFFERRTLKDCGLRIQLGHHTGEKCCRPRPVVRDEFVILHSNGLHVVSLDFCGCETAETPSGQLLRMRFFPASSDKPRTAATFNLLEEFHLLSLESKVSAYEFYNALSRRSDNTGLAPPKSRYEHLLRMARQWANLKMLKRSGRGHDPMGISNTQQGECAVLCPACPQPGKNLPDDWRTVPLAKRFLHGLTIGLDANFRLKRRAVSKDEVDPGLSSGWSYFVEDTAYKAFLNQHKHDVQEKSTCSSHNAVNMAETKSNKGLDATGVGMVVCARHGFKLANGVANLQVGESRYVNMDYVFTSAIRHTTVDKLNISYDIACQWHKALPHRLSKMPLPLQVNLTKKEVTYFVPKFHLPAHIAPCQWTYSFNWIKGVGRTDGEAPERGWANINPIASSTKEMGPGHRRDTIDDHFGDWNWKKITAMGATLLKKIAEAVPERNDHQDDFEELDSSLAAKYPEQLLQWKKEVEAWEADASNPNPFEVKNDSVTQASIRLQLAQDEAKAATQETEPPLHPDVTPSVLVGAGIDLEDQQRRLRSDTARLGLHATDLQKAKIQQRSNALMRRIEAWAKLQMLFMPGVAALRDLSQTTYEEPEVPEAFALYLPSQISRKVVCSPNLEMVEFQLREGQAHDALNELRQALRSRSYMLKFKDRFLRGQGANTRARNCLKNVDAKVSASAAKYRSAYTALRILGPLLGQVGWQSKLR
;
A
#
# COMPACT_ATOMS: atom_id res chain seq x y z
N MET A 1 21.06 -11.21 -38.00
CA MET A 1 21.19 -9.74 -37.89
C MET A 1 19.84 -9.00 -37.88
N LYS A 2 18.83 -9.37 -38.69
CA LYS A 2 17.50 -8.70 -38.65
C LYS A 2 16.77 -8.79 -37.31
N ASP A 3 17.03 -9.81 -36.50
CA ASP A 3 16.44 -9.96 -35.16
C ASP A 3 17.14 -9.11 -34.07
N HIS A 4 18.24 -8.43 -34.42
CA HIS A 4 19.04 -7.62 -33.48
C HIS A 4 19.35 -6.23 -34.09
N PRO A 5 18.34 -5.35 -34.19
CA PRO A 5 18.45 -4.07 -34.90
C PRO A 5 19.51 -3.12 -34.31
N LEU A 6 19.78 -3.19 -32.99
CA LEU A 6 20.82 -2.38 -32.36
C LEU A 6 22.25 -2.78 -32.78
N LEU A 7 22.49 -4.06 -33.07
CA LEU A 7 23.80 -4.53 -33.54
C LEU A 7 24.06 -4.04 -34.97
N VAL A 8 23.05 -4.12 -35.83
CA VAL A 8 23.08 -3.57 -37.18
C VAL A 8 23.33 -2.06 -37.15
N TRP A 9 22.63 -1.33 -36.28
CA TRP A 9 22.83 0.11 -36.14
C TRP A 9 24.25 0.44 -35.68
N LEU A 10 24.80 -0.32 -34.72
CA LEU A 10 26.14 -0.08 -34.20
C LEU A 10 27.24 -0.36 -35.23
N GLU A 11 27.09 -1.42 -36.04
CA GLU A 11 28.08 -1.84 -37.04
C GLU A 11 28.01 -1.03 -38.34
N HIS A 12 26.82 -0.63 -38.80
CA HIS A 12 26.63 -0.08 -40.14
C HIS A 12 26.07 1.34 -40.18
N ASP A 13 25.15 1.70 -39.28
CA ASP A 13 24.36 2.93 -39.45
C ASP A 13 24.78 4.09 -38.55
N ARG A 14 25.46 3.82 -37.43
CA ARG A 14 25.78 4.81 -36.39
C ARG A 14 26.52 6.02 -36.94
N GLN A 15 27.46 5.81 -37.85
CA GLN A 15 28.22 6.90 -38.47
C GLN A 15 27.31 7.78 -39.35
N THR A 16 26.46 7.17 -40.17
CA THR A 16 25.49 7.88 -41.02
C THR A 16 24.53 8.72 -40.17
N TYR A 17 24.02 8.16 -39.07
CA TYR A 17 23.12 8.88 -38.16
C TYR A 17 23.83 10.08 -37.52
N LEU A 18 25.08 9.93 -37.11
CA LEU A 18 25.87 11.05 -36.57
C LEU A 18 26.13 12.13 -37.64
N THR A 19 26.50 11.73 -38.85
CA THR A 19 26.71 12.67 -39.96
C THR A 19 25.43 13.45 -40.27
N GLU A 20 24.27 12.80 -40.28
CA GLU A 20 22.99 13.48 -40.46
C GLU A 20 22.67 14.41 -39.28
N LEU A 21 22.88 14.00 -38.02
CA LEU A 21 22.70 14.89 -36.86
C LEU A 21 23.60 16.15 -36.94
N ILE A 22 24.86 16.00 -37.37
CA ILE A 22 25.77 17.14 -37.58
C ILE A 22 25.33 17.99 -38.78
N ARG A 23 24.80 17.38 -39.85
CA ARG A 23 24.24 18.09 -41.00
C ARG A 23 23.14 19.06 -40.58
N TRP A 24 22.33 18.71 -39.58
CA TRP A 24 21.31 19.59 -39.00
C TRP A 24 21.88 20.78 -38.23
N GLU A 25 23.08 20.68 -37.67
CA GLU A 25 23.77 21.82 -37.04
C GLU A 25 24.31 22.84 -38.07
N GLY A 26 24.55 22.40 -39.32
CA GLY A 26 24.94 23.25 -40.45
C GLY A 26 23.76 23.67 -41.35
N ARG A 27 24.04 24.25 -42.52
CA ARG A 27 23.02 24.73 -43.49
C ARG A 27 22.21 23.62 -44.17
N GLY A 28 22.51 22.34 -43.91
CA GLY A 28 21.76 21.19 -44.43
C GLY A 28 21.75 21.01 -45.96
N GLY A 29 22.53 21.79 -46.71
CA GLY A 29 22.47 21.87 -48.18
C GLY A 29 21.48 22.92 -48.72
N SER A 30 21.00 23.84 -47.86
CA SER A 30 20.09 24.91 -48.26
C SER A 30 20.74 25.92 -49.21
N SER A 31 20.00 26.34 -50.24
CA SER A 31 20.38 27.42 -51.16
C SER A 31 20.75 28.71 -50.41
N GLU A 32 21.64 29.51 -50.99
CA GLU A 32 21.93 30.88 -50.52
C GLU A 32 20.78 31.85 -50.79
N ILE A 33 19.90 31.50 -51.73
CA ILE A 33 18.77 32.31 -52.14
C ILE A 33 17.50 31.75 -51.51
N CYS A 34 16.68 32.65 -50.95
CA CYS A 34 15.40 32.33 -50.33
C CYS A 34 14.47 31.61 -51.34
N PRO A 35 13.95 30.40 -51.03
CA PRO A 35 13.05 29.67 -51.92
C PRO A 35 11.72 30.41 -52.16
N GLY A 36 11.29 31.24 -51.21
CA GLY A 36 10.01 31.96 -51.27
C GLY A 36 10.02 33.11 -52.26
N CYS A 37 10.88 34.12 -52.02
CA CYS A 37 10.97 35.29 -52.88
C CYS A 37 11.96 35.15 -54.04
N LYS A 38 12.89 34.18 -53.98
CA LYS A 38 13.94 33.92 -54.98
C LYS A 38 14.90 35.10 -55.26
N THR A 39 14.85 36.16 -54.45
CA THR A 39 15.65 37.38 -54.62
C THR A 39 16.59 37.61 -53.45
N GLU A 40 16.11 37.41 -52.22
CA GLU A 40 16.84 37.72 -50.99
C GLU A 40 17.68 36.54 -50.48
N ALA A 41 18.70 36.85 -49.68
CA ALA A 41 19.53 35.83 -49.03
C ALA A 41 18.73 35.01 -48.00
N ALA A 42 18.89 33.70 -48.05
CA ALA A 42 18.32 32.76 -47.10
C ALA A 42 19.14 32.75 -45.80
N ARG A 43 18.65 33.41 -44.74
CA ARG A 43 19.38 33.58 -43.47
C ARG A 43 18.72 32.91 -42.27
N PHE A 44 17.41 32.72 -42.30
CA PHE A 44 16.65 32.22 -41.17
C PHE A 44 16.20 30.78 -41.39
N ARG A 45 16.27 29.97 -40.34
CA ARG A 45 15.71 28.60 -40.30
C ARG A 45 14.79 28.47 -39.09
N CYS A 46 13.70 27.75 -39.25
CA CYS A 46 12.82 27.37 -38.14
C CYS A 46 13.14 25.95 -37.68
N ASP A 47 13.29 25.76 -36.36
CA ASP A 47 13.52 24.43 -35.77
C ASP A 47 12.23 23.61 -35.59
N ASP A 48 11.06 24.26 -35.64
CA ASP A 48 9.76 23.62 -35.36
C ASP A 48 8.96 23.31 -36.64
N CYS A 49 9.34 23.89 -37.79
CA CYS A 49 8.76 23.56 -39.09
C CYS A 49 9.39 22.29 -39.68
N THR A 50 8.61 21.53 -40.47
CA THR A 50 9.12 20.36 -41.20
C THR A 50 9.98 20.72 -42.41
N ASP A 51 9.95 21.99 -42.81
CA ASP A 51 10.71 22.51 -43.95
C ASP A 51 12.18 22.74 -43.56
N MET A 52 13.08 22.10 -44.30
CA MET A 52 14.52 22.15 -44.07
C MET A 52 15.18 23.39 -44.70
N ALA A 53 14.46 24.13 -45.53
CA ALA A 53 15.00 25.26 -46.25
C ALA A 53 15.15 26.51 -45.36
N MET A 54 16.13 27.34 -45.73
CA MET A 54 16.36 28.64 -45.12
C MET A 54 15.61 29.73 -45.90
N TYR A 55 15.10 30.75 -45.21
CA TYR A 55 14.29 31.82 -45.78
C TYR A 55 14.86 33.21 -45.43
N CYS A 56 14.47 34.23 -46.21
CA CYS A 56 14.71 35.63 -45.82
C CYS A 56 13.77 36.03 -44.67
N GLN A 57 14.02 37.20 -44.06
CA GLN A 57 13.24 37.69 -42.92
C GLN A 57 11.74 37.82 -43.26
N ASP A 58 11.39 38.43 -44.40
CA ASP A 58 9.98 38.67 -44.78
C ASP A 58 9.22 37.38 -45.07
N CYS A 59 9.84 36.45 -45.80
CA CYS A 59 9.25 35.13 -46.06
C CYS A 59 9.07 34.33 -44.76
N THR A 60 10.00 34.50 -43.81
CA THR A 60 9.90 33.88 -42.48
C THR A 60 8.72 34.46 -41.71
N LEU A 61 8.56 35.79 -41.66
CA LEU A 61 7.43 36.44 -40.99
C LEU A 61 6.09 36.05 -41.60
N ALA A 62 5.99 36.06 -42.93
CA ALA A 62 4.76 35.70 -43.64
C ALA A 62 4.31 34.27 -43.32
N ARG A 63 5.25 33.32 -43.26
CA ARG A 63 4.94 31.92 -42.93
C ARG A 63 4.61 31.70 -41.46
N HIS A 64 5.25 32.45 -40.56
CA HIS A 64 5.11 32.25 -39.11
C HIS A 64 4.06 33.17 -38.47
N CYS A 65 3.32 33.96 -39.24
CA CYS A 65 2.24 34.80 -38.71
C CYS A 65 1.14 33.99 -38.00
N GLN A 66 0.89 32.75 -38.46
CA GLN A 66 -0.04 31.79 -37.84
C GLN A 66 0.61 30.94 -36.75
N HIS A 67 1.95 30.96 -36.67
CA HIS A 67 2.75 30.15 -35.75
C HIS A 67 3.76 31.01 -34.98
N PRO A 68 3.28 31.97 -34.16
CA PRO A 68 4.13 33.01 -33.57
C PRO A 68 5.05 32.51 -32.45
N LEU A 69 4.96 31.23 -32.08
CA LEU A 69 5.73 30.59 -31.01
C LEU A 69 6.80 29.63 -31.55
N HIS A 70 7.05 29.63 -32.87
CA HIS A 70 8.12 28.82 -33.43
C HIS A 70 9.50 29.40 -33.11
N ARG A 71 10.48 28.52 -32.92
CA ARG A 71 11.87 28.88 -32.64
C ARG A 71 12.63 29.12 -33.94
N LEU A 72 13.34 30.24 -34.02
CA LEU A 72 14.15 30.62 -35.17
C LEU A 72 15.64 30.61 -34.85
N LYS A 73 16.42 30.33 -35.89
CA LYS A 73 17.87 30.47 -35.91
C LYS A 73 18.27 31.32 -37.12
N GLU A 74 19.18 32.27 -36.89
CA GLU A 74 19.79 33.11 -37.92
C GLU A 74 21.21 32.61 -38.20
N TRP A 75 21.58 32.52 -39.46
CA TRP A 75 22.94 32.16 -39.87
C TRP A 75 23.86 33.38 -39.83
N SER A 76 24.84 33.38 -38.92
CA SER A 76 25.81 34.48 -38.76
C SER A 76 26.95 34.45 -39.80
N GLY A 77 27.00 33.41 -40.63
CA GLY A 77 28.09 33.15 -41.59
C GLY A 77 28.94 31.93 -41.20
N SER A 78 29.06 31.66 -39.90
CA SER A 78 29.85 30.54 -39.36
C SER A 78 29.03 29.57 -38.50
N PHE A 79 28.03 30.06 -37.75
CA PHE A 79 27.15 29.23 -36.93
C PHE A 79 25.72 29.80 -36.89
N PHE A 80 24.80 29.04 -36.32
CA PHE A 80 23.44 29.50 -36.09
C PHE A 80 23.31 30.19 -34.73
N GLU A 81 22.88 31.44 -34.75
CA GLU A 81 22.49 32.20 -33.57
C GLU A 81 20.98 32.08 -33.35
N ARG A 82 20.57 31.95 -32.09
CA ARG A 82 19.15 31.91 -31.75
C ARG A 82 18.55 33.31 -31.91
N ARG A 83 17.45 33.41 -32.66
CA ARG A 83 16.65 34.64 -32.80
C ARG A 83 15.19 34.38 -32.45
N THR A 84 14.49 35.39 -31.97
CA THR A 84 13.05 35.31 -31.73
C THR A 84 12.28 35.94 -32.89
N LEU A 85 11.04 35.50 -33.12
CA LEU A 85 10.15 36.13 -34.10
C LEU A 85 9.88 37.61 -33.75
N LYS A 86 9.95 37.97 -32.47
CA LYS A 86 9.91 39.35 -32.00
C LYS A 86 11.07 40.17 -32.55
N ASP A 87 12.30 39.64 -32.52
CA ASP A 87 13.48 40.34 -33.05
C ASP A 87 13.37 40.58 -34.56
N CYS A 88 12.68 39.69 -35.27
CA CYS A 88 12.36 39.87 -36.69
C CYS A 88 11.21 40.88 -36.94
N GLY A 89 10.51 41.37 -35.91
CA GLY A 89 9.42 42.34 -36.01
C GLY A 89 8.01 41.76 -35.96
N LEU A 90 7.82 40.47 -35.63
CA LEU A 90 6.49 39.87 -35.52
C LEU A 90 5.75 40.41 -34.28
N ARG A 91 4.52 40.91 -34.49
CA ARG A 91 3.60 41.30 -33.42
C ARG A 91 2.36 40.42 -33.45
N ILE A 92 1.99 39.87 -32.30
CA ILE A 92 0.78 39.06 -32.14
C ILE A 92 -0.38 39.99 -31.81
N GLN A 93 -1.37 40.04 -32.69
CA GLN A 93 -2.58 40.82 -32.46
C GLN A 93 -3.71 39.90 -31.98
N LEU A 94 -4.37 40.28 -30.88
CA LEU A 94 -5.51 39.55 -30.33
C LEU A 94 -6.85 40.13 -30.80
N GLY A 95 -7.92 39.34 -30.72
CA GLY A 95 -9.32 39.80 -30.90
C GLY A 95 -9.84 39.91 -32.34
N HIS A 96 -9.00 39.64 -33.35
CA HIS A 96 -9.38 39.65 -34.77
C HIS A 96 -8.90 38.36 -35.46
N HIS A 97 -9.43 38.07 -36.65
CA HIS A 97 -8.98 36.91 -37.42
C HIS A 97 -7.54 37.09 -37.93
N THR A 98 -6.85 35.98 -38.21
CA THR A 98 -5.47 36.03 -38.69
C THR A 98 -5.38 36.78 -40.01
N GLY A 99 -4.60 37.87 -40.03
CA GLY A 99 -4.43 38.74 -41.19
C GLY A 99 -5.20 40.06 -41.11
N GLU A 100 -6.21 40.17 -40.24
CA GLU A 100 -6.93 41.42 -39.98
C GLU A 100 -6.16 42.30 -38.99
N LYS A 101 -6.08 43.61 -39.27
CA LYS A 101 -5.45 44.59 -38.37
C LYS A 101 -6.51 45.29 -37.52
N CYS A 102 -6.25 45.38 -36.23
CA CYS A 102 -7.12 46.08 -35.29
C CYS A 102 -7.06 47.58 -35.60
N CYS A 103 -8.21 48.24 -35.64
CA CYS A 103 -8.26 49.69 -35.82
C CYS A 103 -7.80 50.47 -34.58
N ARG A 104 -7.75 49.83 -33.39
CA ARG A 104 -7.26 50.40 -32.13
C ARG A 104 -6.44 49.37 -31.33
N PRO A 105 -5.23 48.99 -31.78
CA PRO A 105 -4.38 48.07 -31.04
C PRO A 105 -3.86 48.75 -29.77
N ARG A 106 -3.89 48.01 -28.66
CA ARG A 106 -3.33 48.43 -27.37
C ARG A 106 -2.08 47.58 -27.07
N PRO A 107 -0.87 48.10 -27.29
CA PRO A 107 0.35 47.34 -27.06
C PRO A 107 0.57 47.07 -25.57
N VAL A 108 1.22 45.95 -25.27
CA VAL A 108 1.65 45.63 -23.90
C VAL A 108 2.74 46.60 -23.44
N VAL A 109 2.66 47.01 -22.18
CA VAL A 109 3.64 47.91 -21.54
C VAL A 109 5.04 47.30 -21.59
N ARG A 110 6.02 48.03 -22.15
CA ARG A 110 7.42 47.63 -22.41
C ARG A 110 7.60 46.57 -23.50
N ASP A 111 6.55 46.24 -24.25
CA ASP A 111 6.57 45.28 -25.37
C ASP A 111 7.17 43.90 -25.02
N GLU A 112 7.06 43.50 -23.75
CA GLU A 112 7.57 42.23 -23.22
C GLU A 112 6.41 41.41 -22.66
N PHE A 113 5.92 40.47 -23.47
CA PHE A 113 4.97 39.45 -23.03
C PHE A 113 5.63 38.07 -23.07
N VAL A 114 5.51 37.28 -22.00
CA VAL A 114 6.13 35.95 -21.93
C VAL A 114 5.09 34.86 -22.13
N ILE A 115 5.28 34.02 -23.14
CA ILE A 115 4.42 32.84 -23.40
C ILE A 115 5.18 31.57 -23.07
N LEU A 116 4.60 30.75 -22.19
CA LEU A 116 5.10 29.41 -21.90
C LEU A 116 4.46 28.44 -22.91
N HIS A 117 5.28 27.79 -23.72
CA HIS A 117 4.86 26.79 -24.71
C HIS A 117 5.68 25.51 -24.58
N SER A 118 5.20 24.38 -25.10
CA SER A 118 5.87 23.08 -24.99
C SER A 118 7.27 23.06 -25.61
N ASN A 119 7.52 23.96 -26.57
CA ASN A 119 8.83 24.14 -27.19
C ASN A 119 9.78 25.09 -26.43
N GLY A 120 9.33 25.77 -25.38
CA GLY A 120 10.14 26.68 -24.57
C GLY A 120 9.41 27.95 -24.10
N LEU A 121 10.18 28.88 -23.55
CA LEU A 121 9.75 30.19 -23.08
C LEU A 121 10.00 31.23 -24.19
N HIS A 122 8.94 31.92 -24.59
CA HIS A 122 8.97 32.90 -25.68
C HIS A 122 8.71 34.30 -25.15
N VAL A 123 9.55 35.24 -25.55
CA VAL A 123 9.28 36.68 -25.35
C VAL A 123 8.71 37.21 -26.66
N VAL A 124 7.48 37.70 -26.62
CA VAL A 124 6.73 38.16 -27.81
C VAL A 124 6.24 39.59 -27.62
N SER A 125 6.08 40.29 -28.73
CA SER A 125 5.35 41.55 -28.80
C SER A 125 3.88 41.25 -29.04
N LEU A 126 3.01 41.72 -28.15
CA LEU A 126 1.58 41.39 -28.17
C LEU A 126 0.74 42.66 -28.06
N ASP A 127 -0.29 42.73 -28.90
CA ASP A 127 -1.24 43.84 -29.01
C ASP A 127 -2.66 43.35 -28.70
N PHE A 128 -3.28 43.94 -27.67
CA PHE A 128 -4.68 43.69 -27.34
C PHE A 128 -5.61 44.47 -28.27
N CYS A 129 -6.77 43.91 -28.58
CA CYS A 129 -7.83 44.65 -29.26
C CYS A 129 -8.46 45.67 -28.30
N GLY A 130 -8.53 46.93 -28.73
CA GLY A 130 -9.18 48.03 -28.01
C GLY A 130 -10.44 48.57 -28.73
N CYS A 131 -11.03 47.78 -29.63
CA CYS A 131 -12.30 48.10 -30.28
C CYS A 131 -13.46 48.12 -29.26
N GLU A 132 -14.59 48.74 -29.60
CA GLU A 132 -15.75 48.84 -28.70
C GLU A 132 -16.36 47.48 -28.36
N THR A 133 -16.27 46.51 -29.27
CA THR A 133 -16.72 45.12 -29.08
C THR A 133 -15.65 44.22 -28.47
N ALA A 134 -14.50 44.77 -28.04
CA ALA A 134 -13.41 43.97 -27.52
C ALA A 134 -13.74 43.37 -26.15
N GLU A 135 -13.48 42.07 -26.02
CA GLU A 135 -13.55 41.38 -24.73
C GLU A 135 -12.49 41.88 -23.74
N THR A 136 -12.64 41.46 -22.48
CA THR A 136 -11.60 41.65 -21.47
C THR A 136 -10.24 41.07 -21.93
N PRO A 137 -9.09 41.62 -21.47
CA PRO A 137 -7.76 41.11 -21.85
C PRO A 137 -7.59 39.60 -21.65
N SER A 138 -8.17 39.07 -20.57
CA SER A 138 -8.17 37.63 -20.29
C SER A 138 -9.04 36.84 -21.26
N GLY A 139 -10.23 37.34 -21.61
CA GLY A 139 -11.10 36.72 -22.61
C GLY A 139 -10.43 36.64 -23.97
N GLN A 140 -9.73 37.70 -24.40
CA GLN A 140 -8.98 37.72 -25.66
C GLN A 140 -7.86 36.67 -25.69
N LEU A 141 -7.09 36.53 -24.60
CA LEU A 141 -6.05 35.51 -24.46
C LEU A 141 -6.64 34.09 -24.49
N LEU A 142 -7.72 33.86 -23.73
CA LEU A 142 -8.39 32.56 -23.66
C LEU A 142 -8.97 32.14 -25.02
N ARG A 143 -9.52 33.08 -25.81
CA ARG A 143 -9.98 32.82 -27.18
C ARG A 143 -8.84 32.37 -28.11
N MET A 144 -7.64 32.90 -27.91
CA MET A 144 -6.41 32.48 -28.60
C MET A 144 -5.73 31.24 -27.97
N ARG A 145 -6.40 30.56 -27.02
CA ARG A 145 -5.87 29.40 -26.27
C ARG A 145 -4.59 29.70 -25.48
N PHE A 146 -4.44 30.95 -25.05
CA PHE A 146 -3.43 31.38 -24.09
C PHE A 146 -4.11 31.57 -22.74
N PHE A 147 -3.72 30.76 -21.76
CA PHE A 147 -4.21 30.84 -20.41
C PHE A 147 -3.42 31.91 -19.65
N PRO A 148 -4.03 33.01 -19.19
CA PRO A 148 -3.32 34.10 -18.53
C PRO A 148 -2.93 33.74 -17.09
N ALA A 149 -1.78 34.24 -16.63
CA ALA A 149 -1.35 34.08 -15.23
C ALA A 149 -2.01 35.07 -14.24
N SER A 150 -2.66 36.12 -14.76
CA SER A 150 -3.41 37.13 -14.01
C SER A 150 -4.52 37.73 -14.86
N SER A 151 -5.62 38.19 -14.23
CA SER A 151 -6.81 38.58 -14.98
C SER A 151 -6.85 40.05 -15.43
N ASP A 152 -6.33 40.97 -14.62
CA ASP A 152 -6.41 42.43 -14.85
C ASP A 152 -5.35 42.90 -15.88
N LYS A 153 -4.07 42.67 -15.58
CA LYS A 153 -2.93 43.09 -16.43
C LYS A 153 -2.01 41.91 -16.72
N PRO A 154 -2.42 40.96 -17.58
CA PRO A 154 -1.60 39.81 -17.91
C PRO A 154 -0.31 40.24 -18.60
N ARG A 155 0.83 39.72 -18.11
CA ARG A 155 2.16 39.83 -18.75
C ARG A 155 2.76 38.47 -19.09
N THR A 156 2.08 37.41 -18.68
CA THR A 156 2.54 36.03 -18.84
C THR A 156 1.33 35.15 -19.08
N ALA A 157 1.43 34.25 -20.04
CA ALA A 157 0.42 33.25 -20.33
C ALA A 157 1.07 31.91 -20.67
N ALA A 158 0.35 30.81 -20.44
CA ALA A 158 0.74 29.49 -20.92
C ALA A 158 -0.20 29.06 -22.05
N THR A 159 0.32 28.39 -23.06
CA THR A 159 -0.53 27.76 -24.07
C THR A 159 -1.37 26.64 -23.46
N PHE A 160 -2.59 26.42 -23.94
CA PHE A 160 -3.43 25.29 -23.49
C PHE A 160 -2.71 23.95 -23.67
N ASN A 161 -1.97 23.78 -24.76
CA ASN A 161 -1.19 22.57 -25.03
C ASN A 161 -0.15 22.31 -23.94
N LEU A 162 0.57 23.33 -23.48
CA LEU A 162 1.55 23.18 -22.39
C LEU A 162 0.87 22.77 -21.08
N LEU A 163 -0.27 23.41 -20.74
CA LEU A 163 -1.01 23.07 -19.51
C LEU A 163 -1.58 21.65 -19.58
N GLU A 164 -2.07 21.22 -20.74
CA GLU A 164 -2.54 19.85 -20.94
C GLU A 164 -1.40 18.82 -20.87
N GLU A 165 -0.25 19.10 -21.50
CA GLU A 165 0.95 18.27 -21.41
C GLU A 165 1.43 18.14 -19.96
N PHE A 166 1.55 19.26 -19.24
CA PHE A 166 1.92 19.25 -17.83
C PHE A 166 0.92 18.48 -16.97
N HIS A 167 -0.38 18.71 -17.20
CA HIS A 167 -1.45 18.05 -16.44
C HIS A 167 -1.37 16.53 -16.61
N LEU A 168 -1.23 16.04 -17.85
CA LEU A 168 -1.10 14.62 -18.14
C LEU A 168 0.19 14.01 -17.55
N LEU A 169 1.34 14.68 -17.70
CA LEU A 169 2.62 14.22 -17.13
C LEU A 169 2.61 14.19 -15.60
N SER A 170 1.94 15.17 -14.97
CA SER A 170 1.75 15.19 -13.52
C SER A 170 0.88 14.02 -13.06
N LEU A 171 -0.18 13.70 -13.80
CA LEU A 171 -1.08 12.59 -13.48
C LEU A 171 -0.48 11.20 -13.78
N GLU A 172 0.29 11.03 -14.84
CA GLU A 172 0.84 9.72 -15.23
C GLU A 172 2.20 9.46 -14.57
N SER A 173 3.16 10.37 -14.76
CA SER A 173 4.55 10.21 -14.34
C SER A 173 4.86 10.86 -12.99
N LYS A 174 3.87 11.52 -12.37
CA LYS A 174 4.01 12.19 -11.06
C LYS A 174 5.12 13.25 -11.05
N VAL A 175 5.40 13.83 -12.22
CA VAL A 175 6.44 14.84 -12.41
C VAL A 175 6.11 16.07 -11.57
N SER A 176 7.12 16.59 -10.86
CA SER A 176 6.97 17.82 -10.10
C SER A 176 6.91 19.03 -11.05
N ALA A 177 6.13 20.05 -10.70
CA ALA A 177 6.09 21.29 -11.46
C ALA A 177 7.48 21.94 -11.62
N TYR A 178 8.35 21.75 -10.61
CA TYR A 178 9.71 22.29 -10.60
C TYR A 178 10.58 21.63 -11.67
N GLU A 179 10.61 20.29 -11.73
CA GLU A 179 11.37 19.55 -12.75
C GLU A 179 10.83 19.81 -14.15
N PHE A 180 9.50 19.87 -14.31
CA PHE A 180 8.88 20.20 -15.58
C PHE A 180 9.26 21.61 -16.05
N TYR A 181 9.20 22.60 -15.15
CA TYR A 181 9.59 23.98 -15.47
C TYR A 181 11.09 24.08 -15.82
N ASN A 182 11.95 23.37 -15.08
CA ASN A 182 13.38 23.35 -15.37
C ASN A 182 13.68 22.70 -16.73
N ALA A 183 12.98 21.62 -17.09
CA ALA A 183 13.07 21.03 -18.42
C ALA A 183 12.63 22.03 -19.51
N LEU A 184 11.56 22.79 -19.27
CA LEU A 184 11.09 23.84 -20.17
C LEU A 184 12.09 24.99 -20.32
N SER A 185 12.70 25.40 -19.21
CA SER A 185 13.75 26.42 -19.17
C SER A 185 14.98 25.96 -19.95
N ARG A 186 15.44 24.72 -19.72
CA ARG A 186 16.56 24.11 -20.46
C ARG A 186 16.27 23.90 -21.93
N ARG A 187 15.02 23.62 -22.30
CA ARG A 187 14.60 23.55 -23.70
C ARG A 187 14.67 24.90 -24.40
N SER A 188 14.58 25.98 -23.64
CA SER A 188 14.84 27.34 -24.13
C SER A 188 16.34 27.60 -24.22
N ASP A 189 17.07 27.45 -23.12
CA ASP A 189 18.52 27.55 -23.09
C ASP A 189 19.12 26.43 -22.23
N ASN A 190 19.77 25.46 -22.87
CA ASN A 190 20.41 24.33 -22.20
C ASN A 190 21.87 24.62 -21.80
N THR A 191 22.42 25.75 -22.23
CA THR A 191 23.82 26.14 -21.94
C THR A 191 23.95 26.82 -20.58
N GLY A 192 22.87 27.43 -20.09
CA GLY A 192 22.86 28.21 -18.84
C GLY A 192 23.53 29.58 -18.97
N LEU A 193 23.89 30.00 -20.18
CA LEU A 193 24.55 31.28 -20.46
C LEU A 193 23.55 32.45 -20.47
N ALA A 194 22.30 32.20 -20.86
CA ALA A 194 21.24 33.19 -20.92
C ALA A 194 19.91 32.60 -20.40
N PRO A 195 19.84 32.23 -19.10
CA PRO A 195 18.64 31.62 -18.55
C PRO A 195 17.48 32.60 -18.58
N PRO A 196 16.30 32.20 -19.07
CA PRO A 196 15.12 33.06 -19.09
C PRO A 196 14.67 33.40 -17.67
N LYS A 197 14.13 34.62 -17.48
CA LYS A 197 13.59 35.06 -16.18
C LYS A 197 12.54 34.05 -15.69
N SER A 198 12.63 33.65 -14.43
CA SER A 198 11.73 32.64 -13.87
C SER A 198 10.26 33.07 -13.93
N ARG A 199 9.41 32.15 -14.41
CA ARG A 199 7.93 32.22 -14.43
C ARG A 199 7.31 31.00 -13.74
N TYR A 200 8.08 30.33 -12.88
CA TYR A 200 7.65 29.13 -12.18
C TYR A 200 6.35 29.34 -11.37
N GLU A 201 6.27 30.39 -10.56
CA GLU A 201 5.06 30.70 -9.76
C GLU A 201 3.83 30.96 -10.64
N HIS A 202 4.03 31.54 -11.83
CA HIS A 202 2.96 31.80 -12.78
C HIS A 202 2.44 30.47 -13.35
N LEU A 203 3.34 29.54 -13.69
CA LEU A 203 2.97 28.20 -14.13
C LEU A 203 2.21 27.45 -13.04
N LEU A 204 2.66 27.48 -11.79
CA LEU A 204 1.95 26.85 -10.66
C LEU A 204 0.51 27.36 -10.54
N ARG A 205 0.32 28.69 -10.58
CA ARG A 205 -1.01 29.30 -10.51
C ARG A 205 -1.90 28.87 -11.68
N MET A 206 -1.39 28.95 -12.90
CA MET A 206 -2.14 28.58 -14.11
C MET A 206 -2.49 27.08 -14.12
N ALA A 207 -1.54 26.21 -13.77
CA ALA A 207 -1.77 24.77 -13.70
C ALA A 207 -2.84 24.41 -12.67
N ARG A 208 -2.83 25.06 -11.49
CA ARG A 208 -3.84 24.86 -10.47
C ARG A 208 -5.24 25.31 -10.92
N GLN A 209 -5.34 26.49 -11.52
CA GLN A 209 -6.61 26.99 -12.08
C GLN A 209 -7.11 26.10 -13.21
N TRP A 210 -6.21 25.64 -14.08
CA TRP A 210 -6.50 24.71 -15.17
C TRP A 210 -7.07 23.39 -14.67
N ALA A 211 -6.45 22.76 -13.67
CA ALA A 211 -6.93 21.51 -13.08
C ALA A 211 -8.34 21.67 -12.49
N ASN A 212 -8.60 22.76 -11.75
CA ASN A 212 -9.92 23.07 -11.21
C ASN A 212 -10.98 23.25 -12.31
N LEU A 213 -10.67 24.01 -13.37
CA LEU A 213 -11.58 24.20 -14.51
C LEU A 213 -11.83 22.91 -15.29
N LYS A 214 -10.81 22.05 -15.47
CA LYS A 214 -10.98 20.74 -16.13
C LYS A 214 -11.90 19.82 -15.30
N MET A 215 -11.78 19.85 -13.96
CA MET A 215 -12.71 19.16 -13.07
C MET A 215 -14.15 19.68 -13.25
N LEU A 216 -14.38 21.00 -13.17
CA LEU A 216 -15.71 21.61 -13.31
C LEU A 216 -16.33 21.32 -14.69
N LYS A 217 -15.51 21.39 -15.76
CA LYS A 217 -15.92 21.05 -17.12
C LYS A 217 -16.36 19.60 -17.22
N ARG A 218 -15.61 18.66 -16.63
CA ARG A 218 -15.96 17.23 -16.62
C ARG A 218 -17.28 16.97 -15.88
N SER A 219 -17.53 17.70 -14.80
CA SER A 219 -18.76 17.60 -14.00
C SER A 219 -19.95 18.36 -14.60
N GLY A 220 -19.81 18.94 -15.80
CA GLY A 220 -20.87 19.65 -16.50
C GLY A 220 -21.31 20.97 -15.85
N ARG A 221 -20.54 21.52 -14.90
CA ARG A 221 -20.93 22.73 -14.14
C ARG A 221 -21.01 24.00 -14.99
N GLY A 222 -20.42 23.98 -16.19
CA GLY A 222 -20.56 25.08 -17.15
C GLY A 222 -21.97 25.21 -17.77
N HIS A 223 -22.84 24.22 -17.58
CA HIS A 223 -24.23 24.22 -18.08
C HIS A 223 -25.27 24.44 -16.97
N ASP A 224 -24.84 24.59 -15.70
CA ASP A 224 -25.74 24.90 -14.61
C ASP A 224 -26.18 26.38 -14.72
N PRO A 225 -27.50 26.69 -14.76
CA PRO A 225 -28.00 28.06 -14.82
C PRO A 225 -27.52 28.95 -13.66
N MET A 226 -27.23 28.37 -12.50
CA MET A 226 -26.72 29.07 -11.32
C MET A 226 -25.19 29.12 -11.26
N GLY A 227 -24.52 28.55 -12.26
CA GLY A 227 -23.06 28.56 -12.41
C GLY A 227 -22.31 27.75 -11.34
N ILE A 228 -21.03 28.08 -11.16
CA ILE A 228 -20.09 27.32 -10.30
C ILE A 228 -20.52 27.39 -8.82
N SER A 229 -21.13 28.49 -8.38
CA SER A 229 -21.53 28.72 -6.99
C SER A 229 -22.56 27.73 -6.45
N ASN A 230 -23.30 27.06 -7.34
CA ASN A 230 -24.30 26.05 -6.97
C ASN A 230 -23.72 24.64 -6.79
N THR A 231 -22.41 24.46 -7.02
CA THR A 231 -21.75 23.15 -6.92
C THR A 231 -21.82 22.63 -5.49
N GLN A 232 -22.51 21.51 -5.28
CA GLN A 232 -22.65 20.89 -3.96
C GLN A 232 -21.44 20.02 -3.62
N GLN A 233 -21.31 19.70 -2.34
CA GLN A 233 -20.22 18.86 -1.86
C GLN A 233 -20.30 17.45 -2.48
N GLY A 234 -19.19 16.99 -3.05
CA GLY A 234 -19.07 15.67 -3.68
C GLY A 234 -19.59 15.54 -5.11
N GLU A 235 -20.21 16.58 -5.68
CA GLU A 235 -20.79 16.51 -7.05
C GLU A 235 -19.77 16.36 -8.16
N CYS A 236 -18.53 16.82 -7.94
CA CYS A 236 -17.44 16.70 -8.91
C CYS A 236 -16.69 15.36 -8.82
N ALA A 237 -17.08 14.46 -7.92
CA ALA A 237 -16.45 13.16 -7.78
C ALA A 237 -16.90 12.20 -8.90
N VAL A 238 -15.94 11.44 -9.44
CA VAL A 238 -16.23 10.41 -10.44
C VAL A 238 -16.71 9.16 -9.72
N LEU A 239 -18.00 8.85 -9.84
CA LEU A 239 -18.64 7.74 -9.13
C LEU A 239 -18.34 6.38 -9.79
N CYS A 240 -18.38 5.31 -8.99
CA CYS A 240 -18.20 3.95 -9.51
C CYS A 240 -19.50 3.44 -10.17
N PRO A 241 -19.52 3.17 -11.48
CA PRO A 241 -20.74 2.75 -12.19
C PRO A 241 -21.23 1.36 -11.78
N ALA A 242 -20.36 0.52 -11.22
CA ALA A 242 -20.69 -0.84 -10.76
C ALA A 242 -21.11 -0.91 -9.28
N CYS A 243 -20.98 0.17 -8.51
CA CYS A 243 -21.50 0.23 -7.15
C CYS A 243 -23.00 0.54 -7.16
N PRO A 244 -23.77 0.04 -6.18
CA PRO A 244 -25.21 0.30 -6.10
C PRO A 244 -25.50 1.80 -5.91
N GLN A 245 -26.24 2.40 -6.85
CA GLN A 245 -26.67 3.79 -6.90
C GLN A 245 -28.18 3.85 -7.15
N PRO A 246 -29.00 4.03 -6.09
CA PRO A 246 -30.45 4.18 -6.21
C PRO A 246 -30.84 5.28 -7.22
N GLY A 247 -31.80 4.97 -8.10
CA GLY A 247 -32.26 5.87 -9.16
C GLY A 247 -31.34 5.99 -10.38
N LYS A 248 -30.22 5.25 -10.43
CA LYS A 248 -29.31 5.23 -11.59
C LYS A 248 -29.08 3.83 -12.15
N ASN A 249 -28.65 2.88 -11.31
CA ASN A 249 -28.28 1.52 -11.75
C ASN A 249 -28.90 0.41 -10.89
N LEU A 250 -29.84 0.76 -10.01
CA LEU A 250 -30.64 -0.19 -9.25
C LEU A 250 -32.07 -0.22 -9.81
N PRO A 251 -32.70 -1.39 -9.92
CA PRO A 251 -34.13 -1.49 -10.25
C PRO A 251 -34.99 -0.93 -9.12
N ASP A 252 -36.21 -0.46 -9.39
CA ASP A 252 -37.07 0.20 -8.40
C ASP A 252 -37.47 -0.70 -7.21
N ASP A 253 -37.55 -2.01 -7.43
CA ASP A 253 -37.91 -3.04 -6.45
C ASP A 253 -36.72 -3.58 -5.64
N TRP A 254 -35.55 -2.94 -5.72
CA TRP A 254 -34.30 -3.42 -5.09
C TRP A 254 -34.41 -3.65 -3.57
N ARG A 255 -35.33 -2.97 -2.88
CA ARG A 255 -35.58 -3.13 -1.43
C ARG A 255 -36.44 -4.34 -1.08
N THR A 256 -37.31 -4.77 -1.99
CA THR A 256 -38.24 -5.90 -1.78
C THR A 256 -37.67 -7.24 -2.23
N VAL A 257 -36.44 -7.26 -2.74
CA VAL A 257 -35.74 -8.47 -3.18
C VAL A 257 -35.57 -9.48 -2.02
N PRO A 258 -35.72 -10.80 -2.28
CA PRO A 258 -35.51 -11.84 -1.29
C PRO A 258 -34.16 -11.73 -0.58
N LEU A 259 -34.11 -12.09 0.72
CA LEU A 259 -32.91 -12.01 1.56
C LEU A 259 -31.67 -12.62 0.88
N ALA A 260 -31.85 -13.77 0.22
CA ALA A 260 -30.79 -14.48 -0.49
C ALA A 260 -30.12 -13.69 -1.63
N LYS A 261 -30.77 -12.65 -2.18
CA LYS A 261 -30.25 -11.84 -3.30
C LYS A 261 -29.87 -10.41 -2.90
N ARG A 262 -30.18 -9.97 -1.67
CA ARG A 262 -29.86 -8.61 -1.19
C ARG A 262 -28.38 -8.27 -1.22
N PHE A 263 -27.50 -9.27 -1.18
CA PHE A 263 -26.05 -9.07 -1.29
C PHE A 263 -25.63 -8.41 -2.63
N LEU A 264 -26.42 -8.54 -3.69
CA LEU A 264 -26.16 -7.91 -4.99
C LEU A 264 -26.22 -6.37 -4.92
N HIS A 265 -27.01 -5.84 -3.99
CA HIS A 265 -27.21 -4.40 -3.80
C HIS A 265 -26.41 -3.83 -2.63
N GLY A 266 -25.48 -4.63 -2.06
CA GLY A 266 -24.62 -4.21 -0.96
C GLY A 266 -23.45 -3.35 -1.43
N LEU A 267 -23.20 -2.24 -0.73
CA LEU A 267 -22.00 -1.44 -0.94
C LEU A 267 -20.87 -1.97 -0.04
N THR A 268 -19.73 -2.31 -0.64
CA THR A 268 -18.52 -2.66 0.12
C THR A 268 -17.53 -1.51 0.09
N ILE A 269 -17.22 -0.99 1.27
CA ILE A 269 -16.28 0.11 1.48
C ILE A 269 -15.05 -0.35 2.26
N GLY A 270 -13.92 0.27 1.98
CA GLY A 270 -12.66 0.08 2.70
C GLY A 270 -12.19 1.40 3.27
N LEU A 271 -11.82 1.40 4.54
CA LEU A 271 -11.22 2.51 5.26
C LEU A 271 -9.76 2.20 5.50
N ASP A 272 -8.92 3.21 5.35
CA ASP A 272 -7.50 3.12 5.66
C ASP A 272 -6.91 4.53 5.74
N ALA A 273 -5.71 4.67 6.33
CA ALA A 273 -4.97 5.91 6.24
C ALA A 273 -3.50 5.74 5.85
N ASN A 274 -3.00 6.79 5.22
CA ASN A 274 -1.66 6.83 4.66
C ASN A 274 -0.80 7.89 5.33
N PHE A 275 0.19 7.43 6.09
CA PHE A 275 1.15 8.28 6.80
C PHE A 275 2.39 8.68 5.98
N ARG A 276 2.49 8.28 4.71
CA ARG A 276 3.53 8.78 3.80
C ARG A 276 3.16 10.15 3.26
N LEU A 277 1.87 10.41 3.07
CA LEU A 277 1.33 11.71 2.64
C LEU A 277 1.34 12.72 3.80
N LYS A 278 2.53 13.11 4.28
CA LYS A 278 2.69 14.15 5.32
C LYS A 278 2.68 15.54 4.70
N ARG A 279 2.27 16.56 5.46
CA ARG A 279 2.34 17.98 5.08
C ARG A 279 3.07 18.77 6.16
N ARG A 280 4.04 19.59 5.76
CA ARG A 280 4.70 20.54 6.67
C ARG A 280 3.85 21.78 6.88
N ALA A 281 4.00 22.40 8.05
CA ALA A 281 3.33 23.64 8.39
C ALA A 281 4.01 24.86 7.73
N VAL A 282 4.00 24.93 6.39
CA VAL A 282 4.70 25.96 5.59
C VAL A 282 3.81 27.16 5.25
N SER A 283 2.49 27.00 5.23
CA SER A 283 1.52 28.04 4.85
C SER A 283 0.15 27.83 5.53
N LYS A 284 -0.69 28.87 5.46
CA LYS A 284 -2.04 28.96 6.05
C LYS A 284 -3.12 29.07 4.95
N ASP A 285 -4.36 28.71 5.28
CA ASP A 285 -5.50 28.76 4.37
C ASP A 285 -5.85 30.17 3.87
N GLU A 286 -5.52 31.21 4.64
CA GLU A 286 -5.72 32.63 4.25
C GLU A 286 -4.90 33.02 3.01
N VAL A 287 -3.71 32.45 2.87
CA VAL A 287 -2.78 32.74 1.77
C VAL A 287 -2.95 31.73 0.62
N ASP A 288 -3.28 30.48 0.95
CA ASP A 288 -3.49 29.40 -0.01
C ASP A 288 -4.81 28.64 0.26
N PRO A 289 -5.97 29.26 -0.07
CA PRO A 289 -7.28 28.64 0.13
C PRO A 289 -7.51 27.53 -0.89
N GLY A 290 -8.26 26.48 -0.54
CA GLY A 290 -8.67 25.47 -1.52
C GLY A 290 -9.59 26.05 -2.59
N LEU A 291 -9.43 25.66 -3.85
CA LEU A 291 -10.32 26.13 -4.93
C LEU A 291 -11.62 25.34 -5.00
N SER A 292 -11.62 24.14 -4.43
CA SER A 292 -12.69 23.16 -4.60
C SER A 292 -13.52 22.90 -3.35
N SER A 293 -13.22 23.49 -2.18
CA SER A 293 -14.02 23.47 -0.92
C SER A 293 -14.97 22.27 -0.69
N GLY A 294 -14.48 21.04 -0.89
CA GLY A 294 -15.28 19.82 -0.70
C GLY A 294 -16.18 19.39 -1.87
N TRP A 295 -16.01 19.93 -3.08
CA TRP A 295 -16.77 19.58 -4.28
C TRP A 295 -16.46 18.17 -4.81
N SER A 296 -15.34 17.55 -4.43
CA SER A 296 -14.93 16.24 -4.97
C SER A 296 -14.67 15.17 -3.88
N TYR A 297 -13.42 14.76 -3.63
CA TYR A 297 -13.09 13.66 -2.72
C TYR A 297 -12.74 14.14 -1.30
N PHE A 298 -12.07 15.28 -1.16
CA PHE A 298 -11.87 15.88 0.17
C PHE A 298 -13.19 16.31 0.81
N VAL A 299 -13.27 16.19 2.12
CA VAL A 299 -14.33 16.82 2.92
C VAL A 299 -14.20 18.33 2.93
N GLU A 300 -15.30 19.03 3.21
CA GLU A 300 -15.26 20.47 3.47
C GLU A 300 -14.44 20.74 4.75
N ASP A 301 -13.42 21.57 4.62
CA ASP A 301 -12.34 21.66 5.59
C ASP A 301 -12.66 22.56 6.79
N THR A 302 -13.47 23.60 6.60
CA THR A 302 -13.82 24.51 7.71
C THR A 302 -14.71 23.80 8.73
N ALA A 303 -15.73 23.08 8.28
CA ALA A 303 -16.58 22.24 9.10
C ALA A 303 -15.79 21.09 9.74
N TYR A 304 -14.90 20.45 8.97
CA TYR A 304 -14.04 19.38 9.49
C TYR A 304 -13.12 19.87 10.61
N LYS A 305 -12.42 21.00 10.41
CA LYS A 305 -11.56 21.59 11.45
C LYS A 305 -12.35 22.04 12.68
N ALA A 306 -13.54 22.62 12.49
CA ALA A 306 -14.43 22.98 13.61
C ALA A 306 -14.82 21.75 14.44
N PHE A 307 -15.19 20.65 13.77
CA PHE A 307 -15.51 19.39 14.42
C PHE A 307 -14.30 18.82 15.20
N LEU A 308 -13.12 18.77 14.57
CA LEU A 308 -11.91 18.29 15.25
C LEU A 308 -11.54 19.13 16.48
N ASN A 309 -11.82 20.43 16.45
CA ASN A 309 -11.56 21.32 17.58
C ASN A 309 -12.49 21.03 18.77
N GLN A 310 -13.74 20.66 18.53
CA GLN A 310 -14.71 20.29 19.57
C GLN A 310 -14.34 18.96 20.26
N HIS A 311 -13.78 18.02 19.50
CA HIS A 311 -13.42 16.67 19.97
C HIS A 311 -11.94 16.54 20.35
N LYS A 312 -11.29 17.64 20.74
CA LYS A 312 -9.85 17.65 21.09
C LYS A 312 -9.49 16.85 22.34
N HIS A 313 -10.44 16.60 23.24
CA HIS A 313 -10.17 15.96 24.53
C HIS A 313 -10.71 14.53 24.63
N ASP A 314 -11.24 13.98 23.53
CA ASP A 314 -11.76 12.62 23.52
C ASP A 314 -10.62 11.62 23.73
N VAL A 315 -10.70 10.86 24.81
CA VAL A 315 -9.71 9.83 25.18
C VAL A 315 -10.00 8.56 24.39
N GLN A 316 -8.99 8.09 23.68
CA GLN A 316 -9.06 6.84 22.91
C GLN A 316 -8.89 5.64 23.84
N GLU A 317 -9.78 4.64 23.71
CA GLU A 317 -9.65 3.38 24.44
C GLU A 317 -8.42 2.60 23.95
N LYS A 318 -7.70 1.97 24.89
CA LYS A 318 -6.54 1.14 24.59
C LYS A 318 -6.95 -0.11 23.80
N SER A 319 -6.16 -0.46 22.80
CA SER A 319 -6.37 -1.67 21.98
C SER A 319 -6.43 -2.93 22.86
N THR A 320 -7.52 -3.68 22.77
CA THR A 320 -7.67 -5.01 23.39
C THR A 320 -7.28 -6.15 22.44
N CYS A 321 -6.91 -5.84 21.19
CA CYS A 321 -6.38 -6.80 20.22
C CYS A 321 -4.84 -6.78 20.29
N SER A 322 -4.18 -7.74 19.65
CA SER A 322 -2.72 -7.81 19.48
C SER A 322 -2.13 -6.42 19.22
N SER A 323 -0.96 -6.15 19.78
CA SER A 323 -0.32 -4.84 19.74
C SER A 323 0.02 -4.42 18.30
N HIS A 324 -0.96 -3.92 17.57
CA HIS A 324 -0.72 -3.37 16.24
C HIS A 324 0.17 -2.14 16.41
N ASN A 325 1.35 -2.21 15.80
CA ASN A 325 2.27 -1.08 15.69
C ASN A 325 1.59 0.14 15.05
N ALA A 326 0.51 -0.03 14.28
CA ALA A 326 -0.28 1.07 13.72
C ALA A 326 -0.90 1.97 14.81
N VAL A 327 -1.43 1.39 15.89
CA VAL A 327 -2.02 2.13 17.02
C VAL A 327 -0.94 2.64 17.97
N ASN A 328 0.07 1.81 18.26
CA ASN A 328 1.09 2.12 19.26
C ASN A 328 2.22 3.04 18.76
N MET A 329 2.51 3.08 17.46
CA MET A 329 3.53 3.97 16.88
C MET A 329 3.00 5.36 16.47
N ALA A 330 1.68 5.54 16.45
CA ALA A 330 1.07 6.83 16.12
C ALA A 330 1.36 7.90 17.18
N GLU A 331 1.52 7.48 18.45
CA GLU A 331 1.82 8.38 19.58
C GLU A 331 3.32 8.68 19.74
N THR A 332 4.22 7.84 19.22
CA THR A 332 5.66 7.92 19.52
C THR A 332 6.49 8.74 18.52
N LYS A 333 5.95 9.13 17.35
CA LYS A 333 6.70 9.96 16.39
C LYS A 333 6.50 11.45 16.68
N SER A 334 7.61 12.16 16.94
CA SER A 334 7.64 13.61 17.04
C SER A 334 7.02 14.26 15.79
N ASN A 335 5.80 14.78 15.93
CA ASN A 335 5.05 15.47 14.87
C ASN A 335 5.41 16.97 14.78
N LYS A 336 6.53 17.40 15.38
CA LYS A 336 6.94 18.81 15.39
C LYS A 336 7.16 19.31 13.95
N GLY A 337 6.44 20.37 13.57
CA GLY A 337 6.54 21.01 12.25
C GLY A 337 5.65 20.42 11.14
N LEU A 338 4.79 19.44 11.45
CA LEU A 338 3.78 18.92 10.51
C LEU A 338 2.40 19.49 10.82
N ASP A 339 1.67 19.87 9.78
CA ASP A 339 0.26 20.26 9.89
C ASP A 339 -0.68 19.08 9.61
N ALA A 340 -0.28 18.18 8.70
CA ALA A 340 -0.95 16.90 8.48
C ALA A 340 0.05 15.75 8.59
N THR A 341 -0.26 14.76 9.42
CA THR A 341 0.52 13.54 9.67
C THR A 341 0.25 12.43 8.65
N GLY A 342 -0.85 12.54 7.90
CA GLY A 342 -1.27 11.59 6.89
C GLY A 342 -2.59 11.99 6.25
N VAL A 343 -3.16 11.09 5.46
CA VAL A 343 -4.48 11.23 4.81
C VAL A 343 -5.30 9.98 5.07
N GLY A 344 -6.50 10.14 5.64
CA GLY A 344 -7.50 9.08 5.79
C GLY A 344 -8.43 9.04 4.58
N MET A 345 -8.86 7.84 4.18
CA MET A 345 -9.64 7.63 2.97
C MET A 345 -10.68 6.53 3.13
N VAL A 346 -11.82 6.70 2.45
CA VAL A 346 -12.86 5.71 2.24
C VAL A 346 -12.96 5.43 0.74
N VAL A 347 -12.83 4.16 0.37
CA VAL A 347 -12.93 3.69 -1.03
C VAL A 347 -13.98 2.62 -1.18
N CYS A 348 -14.45 2.41 -2.41
CA CYS A 348 -15.09 1.16 -2.80
C CYS A 348 -14.05 0.03 -2.76
N ALA A 349 -14.24 -0.96 -1.88
CA ALA A 349 -13.32 -2.07 -1.72
C ALA A 349 -13.35 -3.06 -2.90
N ARG A 350 -14.44 -3.11 -3.68
CA ARG A 350 -14.58 -4.05 -4.82
C ARG A 350 -13.88 -3.57 -6.09
N HIS A 351 -13.98 -2.26 -6.37
CA HIS A 351 -13.55 -1.66 -7.63
C HIS A 351 -12.39 -0.66 -7.46
N GLY A 352 -12.08 -0.27 -6.22
CA GLY A 352 -10.97 0.63 -5.90
C GLY A 352 -11.23 2.10 -6.22
N PHE A 353 -12.49 2.53 -6.24
CA PHE A 353 -12.88 3.93 -6.47
C PHE A 353 -12.85 4.73 -5.17
N LYS A 354 -12.35 5.96 -5.22
CA LYS A 354 -12.43 6.90 -4.11
C LYS A 354 -13.86 7.43 -4.01
N LEU A 355 -14.43 7.46 -2.80
CA LEU A 355 -15.78 7.96 -2.60
C LEU A 355 -15.79 9.49 -2.50
N ALA A 356 -16.92 10.09 -2.90
CA ALA A 356 -17.17 11.52 -2.75
C ALA A 356 -17.11 11.92 -1.27
N ASN A 357 -16.42 13.02 -0.95
CA ASN A 357 -16.14 13.45 0.43
C ASN A 357 -15.58 12.34 1.34
N GLY A 358 -14.91 11.34 0.77
CA GLY A 358 -14.33 10.21 1.49
C GLY A 358 -12.85 10.39 1.82
N VAL A 359 -12.32 11.62 1.84
CA VAL A 359 -10.89 11.88 2.13
C VAL A 359 -10.73 13.04 3.10
N ALA A 360 -9.82 12.92 4.08
CA ALA A 360 -9.42 14.05 4.92
C ALA A 360 -7.95 13.96 5.38
N ASN A 361 -7.38 15.12 5.72
CA ASN A 361 -6.07 15.19 6.36
C ASN A 361 -6.15 14.76 7.83
N LEU A 362 -5.14 14.02 8.30
CA LEU A 362 -5.03 13.54 9.68
C LEU A 362 -4.08 14.40 10.51
N GLN A 363 -4.56 14.92 11.64
CA GLN A 363 -3.79 15.87 12.45
C GLN A 363 -2.90 15.17 13.48
N VAL A 364 -3.34 14.03 14.00
CA VAL A 364 -2.58 13.16 14.92
C VAL A 364 -2.91 11.71 14.60
N GLY A 365 -2.19 11.09 13.67
CA GLY A 365 -2.30 9.66 13.38
C GLY A 365 -3.72 9.15 13.06
N GLU A 366 -3.89 7.83 13.07
CA GLU A 366 -5.21 7.16 13.04
C GLU A 366 -5.80 6.95 14.45
N SER A 367 -5.01 7.14 15.52
CA SER A 367 -5.44 6.96 16.92
C SER A 367 -6.48 7.97 17.42
N ARG A 368 -7.09 8.74 16.52
CA ARG A 368 -8.34 9.47 16.75
C ARG A 368 -9.40 8.94 15.80
N TYR A 369 -10.24 8.03 16.28
CA TYR A 369 -11.40 7.52 15.51
C TYR A 369 -12.26 8.65 14.95
N VAL A 370 -12.31 9.80 15.64
CA VAL A 370 -12.98 11.04 15.23
C VAL A 370 -12.68 11.44 13.77
N ASN A 371 -11.42 11.33 13.32
CA ASN A 371 -11.07 11.66 11.93
C ASN A 371 -11.76 10.70 10.96
N MET A 372 -11.60 9.39 11.18
CA MET A 372 -12.15 8.36 10.31
C MET A 372 -13.68 8.30 10.37
N ASP A 373 -14.28 8.58 11.53
CA ASP A 373 -15.73 8.65 11.70
C ASP A 373 -16.33 9.78 10.85
N TYR A 374 -15.68 10.96 10.82
CA TYR A 374 -16.12 12.10 10.01
C TYR A 374 -15.99 11.80 8.51
N VAL A 375 -14.88 11.19 8.09
CA VAL A 375 -14.67 10.81 6.68
C VAL A 375 -15.66 9.73 6.25
N PHE A 376 -15.90 8.74 7.10
CA PHE A 376 -16.87 7.67 6.89
C PHE A 376 -18.29 8.19 6.72
N THR A 377 -18.76 9.03 7.64
CA THR A 377 -20.10 9.64 7.58
C THR A 377 -20.26 10.55 6.37
N SER A 378 -19.24 11.35 6.08
CA SER A 378 -19.20 12.23 4.91
C SER A 378 -19.28 11.46 3.58
N ALA A 379 -18.67 10.28 3.49
CA ALA A 379 -18.77 9.41 2.32
C ALA A 379 -20.14 8.72 2.23
N ILE A 380 -20.67 8.23 3.35
CA ILE A 380 -21.90 7.43 3.37
C ILE A 380 -23.16 8.27 3.18
N ARG A 381 -23.15 9.56 3.56
CA ARG A 381 -24.31 10.44 3.38
C ARG A 381 -24.80 10.49 1.92
N HIS A 382 -23.90 10.23 0.96
CA HIS A 382 -24.18 10.20 -0.48
C HIS A 382 -24.84 8.89 -0.95
N THR A 383 -25.01 7.91 -0.05
CA THR A 383 -25.56 6.59 -0.40
C THR A 383 -26.73 6.20 0.47
N THR A 384 -27.83 5.78 -0.15
CA THR A 384 -29.08 5.38 0.54
C THR A 384 -29.30 3.86 0.56
N VAL A 385 -28.27 3.06 0.28
CA VAL A 385 -28.32 1.59 0.28
C VAL A 385 -28.50 1.00 1.68
N ASP A 386 -29.23 -0.10 1.77
CA ASP A 386 -29.60 -0.74 3.04
C ASP A 386 -28.52 -1.69 3.56
N LYS A 387 -27.71 -2.31 2.67
CA LYS A 387 -26.65 -3.24 3.04
C LYS A 387 -25.25 -2.63 2.84
N LEU A 388 -24.44 -2.63 3.89
CA LEU A 388 -23.12 -2.01 3.93
C LEU A 388 -22.07 -2.98 4.49
N ASN A 389 -21.04 -3.27 3.71
CA ASN A 389 -19.90 -4.07 4.12
C ASN A 389 -18.70 -3.14 4.36
N ILE A 390 -18.17 -3.09 5.57
CA ILE A 390 -17.13 -2.15 5.98
C ILE A 390 -15.84 -2.90 6.26
N SER A 391 -14.80 -2.64 5.49
CA SER A 391 -13.45 -3.15 5.71
C SER A 391 -12.60 -2.09 6.40
N TYR A 392 -11.94 -2.42 7.50
CA TYR A 392 -10.93 -1.55 8.13
C TYR A 392 -9.95 -2.41 8.93
N ASP A 393 -8.66 -2.09 8.91
CA ASP A 393 -7.62 -2.79 9.66
C ASP A 393 -7.99 -2.97 11.13
N ILE A 394 -8.47 -1.90 11.76
CA ILE A 394 -8.88 -1.92 13.17
C ILE A 394 -10.40 -1.99 13.33
N ALA A 395 -11.11 -2.54 12.34
CA ALA A 395 -12.56 -2.72 12.38
C ALA A 395 -13.01 -3.40 13.68
N CYS A 396 -12.27 -4.41 14.15
CA CYS A 396 -12.56 -5.17 15.37
C CYS A 396 -12.67 -4.33 16.66
N GLN A 397 -12.12 -3.11 16.66
CA GLN A 397 -12.18 -2.16 17.78
C GLN A 397 -13.04 -0.95 17.44
N TRP A 398 -12.82 -0.39 16.25
CA TRP A 398 -13.44 0.85 15.81
C TRP A 398 -14.97 0.81 15.86
N HIS A 399 -15.59 -0.31 15.43
CA HIS A 399 -17.04 -0.42 15.33
C HIS A 399 -17.75 -0.52 16.69
N LYS A 400 -17.08 -0.96 17.77
CA LYS A 400 -17.73 -1.27 19.07
C LYS A 400 -18.44 -0.05 19.66
N ALA A 401 -17.77 1.10 19.64
CA ALA A 401 -18.32 2.37 20.10
C ALA A 401 -18.83 3.26 18.95
N LEU A 402 -18.85 2.77 17.71
CA LEU A 402 -19.24 3.57 16.54
C LEU A 402 -20.67 4.10 16.63
N PRO A 403 -21.71 3.30 16.99
CA PRO A 403 -23.08 3.81 17.08
C PRO A 403 -23.22 5.00 18.05
N HIS A 404 -22.49 4.97 19.18
CA HIS A 404 -22.48 6.06 20.15
C HIS A 404 -21.74 7.30 19.64
N ARG A 405 -20.67 7.13 18.86
CA ARG A 405 -19.96 8.27 18.25
C ARG A 405 -20.77 8.90 17.12
N LEU A 406 -21.48 8.08 16.34
CA LEU A 406 -22.35 8.56 15.25
C LEU A 406 -23.55 9.36 15.75
N SER A 407 -24.09 9.06 16.94
CA SER A 407 -25.18 9.88 17.52
C SER A 407 -24.72 11.27 17.97
N LYS A 408 -23.42 11.46 18.22
CA LYS A 408 -22.81 12.75 18.56
C LYS A 408 -22.36 13.56 17.34
N MET A 409 -22.50 13.02 16.13
CA MET A 409 -22.12 13.73 14.90
C MET A 409 -23.02 14.94 14.66
N PRO A 410 -22.57 15.95 13.89
CA PRO A 410 -23.42 17.05 13.45
C PRO A 410 -24.65 16.53 12.71
N LEU A 411 -25.83 17.14 12.91
CA LEU A 411 -27.10 16.70 12.32
C LEU A 411 -27.04 16.34 10.82
N PRO A 412 -26.37 17.12 9.94
CA PRO A 412 -26.26 16.78 8.51
C PRO A 412 -25.44 15.51 8.20
N LEU A 413 -24.65 15.03 9.16
CA LEU A 413 -23.76 13.87 9.05
C LEU A 413 -24.19 12.70 9.97
N GLN A 414 -25.27 12.85 10.73
CA GLN A 414 -25.79 11.77 11.57
C GLN A 414 -26.36 10.65 10.69
N VAL A 415 -25.64 9.54 10.63
CA VAL A 415 -26.08 8.33 9.94
C VAL A 415 -26.62 7.34 10.96
N ASN A 416 -27.88 6.96 10.81
CA ASN A 416 -28.45 5.90 11.62
C ASN A 416 -28.12 4.51 11.03
N LEU A 417 -27.07 3.88 11.56
CA LEU A 417 -26.67 2.53 11.15
C LEU A 417 -27.63 1.43 11.60
N THR A 418 -28.51 1.66 12.59
CA THR A 418 -29.44 0.60 13.06
C THR A 418 -30.54 0.28 12.05
N LYS A 419 -30.78 1.19 11.09
CA LYS A 419 -31.68 0.97 9.95
C LYS A 419 -31.00 0.28 8.76
N LYS A 420 -29.70 -0.04 8.88
CA LYS A 420 -28.89 -0.66 7.82
C LYS A 420 -28.35 -2.01 8.27
N GLU A 421 -28.24 -2.94 7.34
CA GLU A 421 -27.55 -4.22 7.55
C GLU A 421 -26.05 -3.98 7.36
N VAL A 422 -25.32 -3.83 8.47
CA VAL A 422 -23.88 -3.51 8.45
C VAL A 422 -23.06 -4.73 8.86
N THR A 423 -22.08 -5.09 8.04
CA THR A 423 -21.10 -6.14 8.36
C THR A 423 -19.69 -5.57 8.35
N TYR A 424 -18.89 -5.91 9.35
CA TYR A 424 -17.53 -5.41 9.53
C TYR A 424 -16.50 -6.48 9.18
N PHE A 425 -15.40 -6.05 8.58
CA PHE A 425 -14.33 -6.92 8.09
C PHE A 425 -12.96 -6.32 8.37
N VAL A 426 -11.97 -7.20 8.51
CA VAL A 426 -10.55 -6.84 8.46
C VAL A 426 -9.99 -7.34 7.13
N PRO A 427 -9.21 -6.54 6.38
CA PRO A 427 -8.64 -6.98 5.11
C PRO A 427 -7.80 -8.26 5.24
N LYS A 428 -7.76 -9.07 4.18
CA LYS A 428 -7.19 -10.43 4.24
C LYS A 428 -5.71 -10.45 4.60
N PHE A 429 -4.93 -9.45 4.19
CA PHE A 429 -3.51 -9.39 4.50
C PHE A 429 -3.26 -9.03 5.98
N HIS A 430 -4.11 -8.18 6.54
CA HIS A 430 -3.99 -7.69 7.91
C HIS A 430 -4.58 -8.66 8.94
N LEU A 431 -5.61 -9.43 8.56
CA LEU A 431 -6.34 -10.36 9.44
C LEU A 431 -5.43 -11.28 10.27
N PRO A 432 -4.37 -11.93 9.73
CA PRO A 432 -3.50 -12.83 10.52
C PRO A 432 -2.73 -12.13 11.65
N ALA A 433 -2.59 -10.80 11.61
CA ALA A 433 -1.95 -10.04 12.67
C ALA A 433 -2.86 -9.81 13.90
N HIS A 434 -4.16 -10.10 13.79
CA HIS A 434 -5.11 -9.99 14.89
C HIS A 434 -5.14 -11.25 15.78
N ILE A 435 -5.71 -11.13 16.97
CA ILE A 435 -5.98 -12.29 17.85
C ILE A 435 -6.93 -13.29 17.17
N ALA A 436 -6.83 -14.57 17.52
CA ALA A 436 -7.59 -15.64 16.87
C ALA A 436 -9.11 -15.37 16.79
N PRO A 437 -9.81 -14.90 17.85
CA PRO A 437 -11.24 -14.57 17.76
C PRO A 437 -11.56 -13.56 16.64
N CYS A 438 -10.71 -12.54 16.46
CA CYS A 438 -10.90 -11.57 15.39
C CYS A 438 -10.69 -12.18 13.99
N GLN A 439 -9.79 -13.16 13.86
CA GLN A 439 -9.53 -13.84 12.59
C GLN A 439 -10.77 -14.59 12.09
N TRP A 440 -11.58 -15.12 12.98
CA TRP A 440 -12.78 -15.88 12.61
C TRP A 440 -13.97 -14.95 12.38
N THR A 441 -14.19 -13.97 13.25
CA THR A 441 -15.37 -13.07 13.18
C THR A 441 -15.31 -12.07 12.02
N TYR A 442 -14.15 -11.50 11.70
CA TYR A 442 -14.03 -10.41 10.71
C TYR A 442 -13.48 -10.85 9.35
N SER A 443 -13.52 -12.15 9.06
CA SER A 443 -12.98 -12.72 7.82
C SER A 443 -13.96 -12.58 6.65
N PHE A 444 -13.45 -12.08 5.52
CA PHE A 444 -14.18 -12.10 4.25
C PHE A 444 -14.50 -13.51 3.74
N ASN A 445 -13.76 -14.54 4.15
CA ASN A 445 -13.92 -15.89 3.60
C ASN A 445 -15.14 -16.63 4.16
N TRP A 446 -15.62 -16.24 5.35
CA TRP A 446 -16.67 -16.97 6.06
C TRP A 446 -18.06 -16.33 5.93
N ILE A 447 -18.15 -15.12 5.38
CA ILE A 447 -19.43 -14.38 5.30
C ILE A 447 -20.03 -14.51 3.91
N LYS A 448 -21.33 -14.84 3.84
CA LYS A 448 -22.07 -14.96 2.57
C LYS A 448 -22.23 -13.60 1.87
N GLY A 449 -22.15 -13.63 0.54
CA GLY A 449 -22.50 -12.50 -0.32
C GLY A 449 -21.39 -11.46 -0.57
N VAL A 450 -20.18 -11.66 -0.04
CA VAL A 450 -19.02 -10.76 -0.29
C VAL A 450 -18.10 -11.22 -1.43
N GLY A 451 -18.27 -12.47 -1.89
CA GLY A 451 -17.48 -13.07 -2.97
C GLY A 451 -15.97 -13.10 -2.66
N ARG A 452 -15.12 -13.01 -3.70
CA ARG A 452 -13.65 -13.01 -3.58
C ARG A 452 -13.07 -11.62 -3.24
N THR A 453 -13.81 -10.77 -2.54
CA THR A 453 -13.31 -9.45 -2.10
C THR A 453 -12.21 -9.63 -1.04
N ASP A 454 -11.14 -8.83 -1.12
CA ASP A 454 -9.95 -8.95 -0.25
C ASP A 454 -9.84 -7.81 0.80
N GLY A 455 -10.49 -6.67 0.57
CA GLY A 455 -10.38 -5.48 1.41
C GLY A 455 -9.16 -4.59 1.10
N GLU A 456 -8.26 -5.02 0.21
CA GLU A 456 -6.94 -4.41 -0.06
C GLU A 456 -6.99 -3.26 -1.10
N ALA A 457 -8.18 -2.75 -1.39
CA ALA A 457 -8.35 -1.66 -2.35
C ALA A 457 -7.69 -0.34 -1.92
N PRO A 458 -7.71 0.06 -0.63
CA PRO A 458 -7.01 1.26 -0.18
C PRO A 458 -5.51 1.19 -0.47
N GLU A 459 -4.85 0.07 -0.13
CA GLU A 459 -3.41 -0.14 -0.31
C GLU A 459 -2.95 -0.06 -1.77
N ARG A 460 -3.73 -0.67 -2.68
CA ARG A 460 -3.50 -0.51 -4.14
C ARG A 460 -3.63 0.94 -4.58
N GLY A 461 -4.56 1.69 -3.98
CA GLY A 461 -4.70 3.13 -4.20
C GLY A 461 -3.50 3.93 -3.66
N TRP A 462 -2.95 3.52 -2.52
CA TRP A 462 -1.78 4.14 -1.91
C TRP A 462 -0.51 3.95 -2.73
N ALA A 463 -0.27 2.76 -3.27
CA ALA A 463 0.86 2.51 -4.16
C ALA A 463 0.91 3.51 -5.34
N ASN A 464 -0.25 3.90 -5.88
CA ASN A 464 -0.34 4.86 -6.99
C ASN A 464 -0.12 6.33 -6.58
N ILE A 465 -0.58 6.74 -5.38
CA ILE A 465 -0.49 8.15 -4.93
C ILE A 465 0.80 8.44 -4.14
N ASN A 466 1.43 7.43 -3.56
CA ASN A 466 2.64 7.60 -2.75
C ASN A 466 3.79 8.35 -3.45
N PRO A 467 4.01 8.24 -4.78
CA PRO A 467 5.06 9.01 -5.44
C PRO A 467 4.89 10.54 -5.34
N ILE A 468 3.66 11.05 -5.18
CA ILE A 468 3.44 12.51 -5.01
C ILE A 468 3.62 12.98 -3.57
N ALA A 469 3.97 12.09 -2.64
CA ALA A 469 4.17 12.46 -1.23
C ALA A 469 5.28 13.50 -1.06
N SER A 470 6.33 13.45 -1.88
CA SER A 470 7.44 14.42 -1.84
C SER A 470 7.00 15.82 -2.30
N SER A 471 6.30 15.91 -3.43
CA SER A 471 5.85 17.20 -4.00
C SER A 471 4.73 17.84 -3.17
N THR A 472 3.81 17.04 -2.63
CA THR A 472 2.68 17.54 -1.81
C THR A 472 3.06 17.90 -0.38
N LYS A 473 4.27 17.53 0.08
CA LYS A 473 4.71 17.75 1.47
C LYS A 473 4.95 19.21 1.80
N GLU A 474 5.49 19.97 0.86
CA GLU A 474 5.82 21.40 0.99
C GLU A 474 4.72 22.32 0.44
N MET A 475 3.66 21.74 -0.17
CA MET A 475 2.55 22.52 -0.70
C MET A 475 1.74 23.20 0.42
N GLY A 476 1.20 24.38 0.10
CA GLY A 476 0.20 25.03 0.93
C GLY A 476 -1.08 24.17 1.07
N PRO A 477 -1.92 24.47 2.08
CA PRO A 477 -3.04 23.62 2.44
C PRO A 477 -4.09 23.48 1.33
N GLY A 478 -4.45 24.58 0.65
CA GLY A 478 -5.39 24.57 -0.47
C GLY A 478 -4.84 23.83 -1.67
N HIS A 479 -3.64 24.21 -2.12
CA HIS A 479 -3.03 23.64 -3.31
C HIS A 479 -2.80 22.14 -3.18
N ARG A 480 -2.40 21.67 -1.99
CA ARG A 480 -2.26 20.24 -1.70
C ARG A 480 -3.57 19.48 -1.90
N ARG A 481 -4.67 19.97 -1.34
CA ARG A 481 -5.99 19.31 -1.44
C ARG A 481 -6.43 19.23 -2.89
N ASP A 482 -6.37 20.34 -3.61
CA ASP A 482 -6.74 20.40 -5.03
C ASP A 482 -5.89 19.42 -5.87
N THR A 483 -4.58 19.32 -5.60
CA THR A 483 -3.68 18.40 -6.29
C THR A 483 -4.06 16.94 -6.06
N ILE A 484 -4.30 16.56 -4.80
CA ILE A 484 -4.65 15.18 -4.43
C ILE A 484 -6.05 14.83 -4.98
N ASP A 485 -7.01 15.75 -4.92
CA ASP A 485 -8.35 15.58 -5.52
C ASP A 485 -8.28 15.33 -7.02
N ASP A 486 -7.44 16.08 -7.75
CA ASP A 486 -7.22 15.89 -9.18
C ASP A 486 -6.63 14.51 -9.49
N HIS A 487 -5.67 14.05 -8.68
CA HIS A 487 -5.08 12.71 -8.81
C HIS A 487 -6.06 11.58 -8.52
N PHE A 488 -6.95 11.74 -7.54
CA PHE A 488 -8.04 10.80 -7.30
C PHE A 488 -9.09 10.84 -8.41
N GLY A 489 -9.32 12.02 -8.98
CA GLY A 489 -10.13 12.24 -10.17
C GLY A 489 -9.65 11.44 -11.38
N ASP A 490 -8.35 11.50 -11.66
CA ASP A 490 -7.72 10.71 -12.74
C ASP A 490 -7.77 9.21 -12.44
N TRP A 491 -7.47 8.79 -11.21
CA TRP A 491 -7.54 7.39 -10.83
C TRP A 491 -8.94 6.80 -11.05
N ASN A 492 -9.98 7.47 -10.57
CA ASN A 492 -11.35 7.00 -10.76
C ASN A 492 -11.72 6.99 -12.25
N TRP A 493 -11.30 8.00 -13.03
CA TRP A 493 -11.53 8.04 -14.48
C TRP A 493 -10.88 6.85 -15.20
N LYS A 494 -9.59 6.57 -14.94
CA LYS A 494 -8.89 5.40 -15.49
C LYS A 494 -9.55 4.08 -15.10
N LYS A 495 -10.08 4.00 -13.88
CA LYS A 495 -10.84 2.82 -13.44
C LYS A 495 -12.15 2.66 -14.21
N ILE A 496 -12.83 3.74 -14.58
CA ILE A 496 -14.02 3.67 -15.45
C ILE A 496 -13.64 3.19 -16.84
N THR A 497 -12.67 3.83 -17.48
CA THR A 497 -12.30 3.52 -18.87
C THR A 497 -11.77 2.08 -19.01
N ALA A 498 -11.04 1.59 -18.02
CA ALA A 498 -10.52 0.22 -17.99
C ALA A 498 -11.52 -0.82 -17.44
N MET A 499 -12.71 -0.41 -16.94
CA MET A 499 -13.61 -1.30 -16.21
C MET A 499 -14.08 -2.47 -17.08
N GLY A 500 -14.50 -2.20 -18.33
CA GLY A 500 -14.99 -3.23 -19.25
C GLY A 500 -13.97 -4.33 -19.49
N ALA A 501 -12.74 -3.95 -19.86
CA ALA A 501 -11.65 -4.90 -20.07
C ALA A 501 -11.28 -5.66 -18.78
N THR A 502 -11.30 -4.98 -17.63
CA THR A 502 -10.99 -5.60 -16.33
C THR A 502 -12.04 -6.64 -15.93
N LEU A 503 -13.33 -6.33 -16.12
CA LEU A 503 -14.43 -7.26 -15.80
C LEU A 503 -14.41 -8.47 -16.72
N LEU A 504 -14.17 -8.29 -18.02
CA LEU A 504 -14.03 -9.39 -18.97
C LEU A 504 -12.91 -10.35 -18.57
N LYS A 505 -11.72 -9.80 -18.25
CA LYS A 505 -10.60 -10.61 -17.77
C LYS A 505 -10.95 -11.39 -16.49
N LYS A 506 -11.58 -10.72 -15.52
CA LYS A 506 -12.00 -11.36 -14.27
C LYS A 506 -13.00 -12.50 -14.49
N ILE A 507 -13.94 -12.35 -15.43
CA ILE A 507 -14.90 -13.43 -15.74
C ILE A 507 -14.20 -14.60 -16.43
N ALA A 508 -13.28 -14.33 -17.36
CA ALA A 508 -12.50 -15.36 -18.04
C ALA A 508 -11.65 -16.20 -17.09
N GLU A 509 -11.17 -15.60 -15.99
CA GLU A 509 -10.45 -16.30 -14.90
C GLU A 509 -11.42 -17.00 -13.94
N ALA A 510 -12.50 -16.31 -13.52
CA ALA A 510 -13.38 -16.80 -12.46
C ALA A 510 -14.24 -18.01 -12.87
N VAL A 511 -14.62 -18.15 -14.15
CA VAL A 511 -15.47 -19.26 -14.60
C VAL A 511 -14.73 -20.61 -14.53
N PRO A 512 -13.51 -20.75 -15.08
CA PRO A 512 -12.70 -21.96 -14.88
C PRO A 512 -12.39 -22.23 -13.41
N GLU A 513 -11.94 -21.23 -12.64
CA GLU A 513 -11.60 -21.40 -11.23
C GLU A 513 -12.80 -21.84 -10.37
N ARG A 514 -14.01 -21.38 -10.71
CA ARG A 514 -15.24 -21.84 -10.05
C ARG A 514 -15.44 -23.34 -10.27
N ASN A 515 -15.22 -23.83 -11.49
CA ASN A 515 -15.38 -25.26 -11.79
C ASN A 515 -14.32 -26.09 -11.05
N ASP A 516 -13.05 -25.67 -11.08
CA ASP A 516 -11.99 -26.34 -10.32
C ASP A 516 -12.30 -26.39 -8.81
N HIS A 517 -12.79 -25.29 -8.23
CA HIS A 517 -13.16 -25.23 -6.82
C HIS A 517 -14.40 -26.06 -6.49
N GLN A 518 -15.34 -26.19 -7.42
CA GLN A 518 -16.51 -27.05 -7.26
C GLN A 518 -16.09 -28.52 -7.26
N ASP A 519 -15.24 -28.93 -8.20
CA ASP A 519 -14.72 -30.29 -8.28
C ASP A 519 -13.92 -30.67 -7.02
N ASP A 520 -13.03 -29.78 -6.56
CA ASP A 520 -12.25 -29.98 -5.32
C ASP A 520 -13.17 -30.07 -4.08
N PHE A 521 -14.27 -29.31 -4.05
CA PHE A 521 -15.26 -29.35 -2.97
C PHE A 521 -16.05 -30.67 -2.98
N GLU A 522 -16.48 -31.13 -4.15
CA GLU A 522 -17.21 -32.38 -4.32
C GLU A 522 -16.34 -33.60 -3.98
N GLU A 523 -15.06 -33.60 -4.36
CA GLU A 523 -14.08 -34.64 -3.96
C GLU A 523 -13.94 -34.67 -2.43
N LEU A 524 -13.81 -33.51 -1.79
CA LEU A 524 -13.69 -33.41 -0.34
C LEU A 524 -14.96 -33.89 0.37
N ASP A 525 -16.14 -33.41 -0.04
CA ASP A 525 -17.43 -33.80 0.55
C ASP A 525 -17.67 -35.30 0.40
N SER A 526 -17.37 -35.88 -0.76
CA SER A 526 -17.49 -37.32 -1.03
C SER A 526 -16.55 -38.15 -0.13
N SER A 527 -15.31 -37.71 0.02
CA SER A 527 -14.32 -38.41 0.86
C SER A 527 -14.69 -38.38 2.35
N LEU A 528 -15.26 -37.26 2.82
CA LEU A 528 -15.72 -37.10 4.20
C LEU A 528 -17.01 -37.87 4.44
N ALA A 529 -17.94 -37.87 3.48
CA ALA A 529 -19.18 -38.64 3.57
C ALA A 529 -18.90 -40.15 3.67
N ALA A 530 -17.89 -40.67 2.96
CA ALA A 530 -17.53 -42.08 3.03
C ALA A 530 -16.93 -42.50 4.38
N LYS A 531 -16.18 -41.60 5.04
CA LYS A 531 -15.42 -41.94 6.26
C LYS A 531 -16.07 -41.48 7.56
N TYR A 532 -16.79 -40.36 7.52
CA TYR A 532 -17.37 -39.67 8.69
C TYR A 532 -18.75 -39.04 8.38
N PRO A 533 -19.76 -39.83 7.94
CA PRO A 533 -21.04 -39.30 7.46
C PRO A 533 -21.82 -38.52 8.53
N GLU A 534 -21.87 -39.02 9.76
CA GLU A 534 -22.60 -38.36 10.86
C GLU A 534 -21.97 -37.01 11.24
N GLN A 535 -20.64 -36.96 11.30
CA GLN A 535 -19.89 -35.75 11.62
C GLN A 535 -20.06 -34.68 10.54
N LEU A 536 -20.11 -35.09 9.27
CA LEU A 536 -20.36 -34.20 8.15
C LEU A 536 -21.76 -33.58 8.22
N LEU A 537 -22.79 -34.38 8.54
CA LEU A 537 -24.16 -33.89 8.67
C LEU A 537 -24.30 -32.91 9.85
N GLN A 538 -23.66 -33.23 10.98
CA GLN A 538 -23.61 -32.34 12.14
C GLN A 538 -22.93 -31.02 11.79
N TRP A 539 -21.77 -31.08 11.14
CA TRP A 539 -21.02 -29.90 10.74
C TRP A 539 -21.80 -29.02 9.76
N LYS A 540 -22.49 -29.60 8.77
CA LYS A 540 -23.33 -28.84 7.83
C LYS A 540 -24.42 -28.06 8.57
N LYS A 541 -25.07 -28.67 9.57
CA LYS A 541 -26.07 -27.98 10.42
C LYS A 541 -25.44 -26.86 11.25
N GLU A 542 -24.27 -27.09 11.83
CA GLU A 542 -23.55 -26.08 12.62
C GLU A 542 -23.16 -24.87 11.75
N VAL A 543 -22.69 -25.11 10.52
CA VAL A 543 -22.37 -24.04 9.56
C VAL A 543 -23.63 -23.27 9.15
N GLU A 544 -24.72 -23.94 8.78
CA GLU A 544 -25.97 -23.27 8.40
C GLU A 544 -26.57 -22.45 9.54
N ALA A 545 -26.52 -22.97 10.77
CA ALA A 545 -26.98 -22.25 11.97
C ALA A 545 -26.12 -21.01 12.26
N TRP A 546 -24.80 -21.11 12.10
CA TRP A 546 -23.89 -19.99 12.27
C TRP A 546 -24.01 -18.93 11.16
N GLU A 547 -24.22 -19.36 9.91
CA GLU A 547 -24.43 -18.45 8.78
C GLU A 547 -25.78 -17.72 8.86
N ALA A 548 -26.78 -18.32 9.50
CA ALA A 548 -28.06 -17.68 9.79
C ALA A 548 -27.97 -16.71 10.97
N ASP A 549 -27.25 -17.10 12.03
CA ASP A 549 -26.98 -16.25 13.18
C ASP A 549 -25.56 -16.45 13.71
N ALA A 550 -24.73 -15.41 13.54
CA ALA A 550 -23.33 -15.40 13.96
C ALA A 550 -23.15 -15.37 15.49
N SER A 551 -24.22 -15.29 16.28
CA SER A 551 -24.20 -15.46 17.73
C SER A 551 -24.02 -16.92 18.16
N ASN A 552 -24.34 -17.87 17.28
CA ASN A 552 -24.15 -19.30 17.53
C ASN A 552 -22.65 -19.67 17.63
N PRO A 553 -22.30 -20.83 18.23
CA PRO A 553 -20.93 -21.30 18.30
C PRO A 553 -20.29 -21.35 16.90
N ASN A 554 -19.13 -20.72 16.74
CA ASN A 554 -18.46 -20.65 15.45
C ASN A 554 -17.83 -22.02 15.11
N PRO A 555 -18.29 -22.72 14.07
CA PRO A 555 -17.71 -24.01 13.70
C PRO A 555 -16.25 -23.84 13.23
N PHE A 556 -15.93 -22.72 12.58
CA PHE A 556 -14.59 -22.46 12.03
C PHE A 556 -13.50 -22.17 13.08
N GLU A 557 -13.87 -22.04 14.36
CA GLU A 557 -12.90 -21.86 15.44
C GLU A 557 -12.10 -23.15 15.67
N VAL A 558 -10.78 -23.06 15.53
CA VAL A 558 -9.90 -24.18 15.87
C VAL A 558 -9.81 -24.33 17.38
N LYS A 559 -10.62 -25.22 17.95
CA LYS A 559 -10.54 -25.64 19.35
C LYS A 559 -9.33 -26.58 19.51
N ASN A 560 -8.19 -26.03 19.92
CA ASN A 560 -7.07 -26.84 20.37
C ASN A 560 -7.31 -27.18 21.85
N ASP A 561 -7.99 -28.30 22.12
CA ASP A 561 -8.21 -28.81 23.49
C ASP A 561 -6.92 -29.36 24.13
N SER A 562 -5.77 -29.23 23.47
CA SER A 562 -4.49 -29.76 23.92
C SER A 562 -3.72 -28.76 24.78
N VAL A 563 -3.26 -29.20 25.94
CA VAL A 563 -2.42 -28.42 26.85
C VAL A 563 -1.10 -28.07 26.16
N THR A 564 -0.74 -26.79 26.12
CA THR A 564 0.52 -26.30 25.52
C THR A 564 1.66 -26.30 26.53
N GLN A 565 2.92 -26.37 26.08
CA GLN A 565 4.07 -26.25 26.99
C GLN A 565 4.06 -24.91 27.76
N ALA A 566 3.62 -23.83 27.10
CA ALA A 566 3.53 -22.50 27.71
C ALA A 566 2.45 -22.42 28.81
N SER A 567 1.27 -23.02 28.60
CA SER A 567 0.22 -23.07 29.63
C SER A 567 0.67 -23.88 30.85
N ILE A 568 1.43 -24.95 30.66
CA ILE A 568 1.98 -25.75 31.78
C ILE A 568 3.04 -24.96 32.55
N ARG A 569 3.92 -24.22 31.86
CA ARG A 569 4.89 -23.31 32.53
C ARG A 569 4.18 -22.26 33.39
N LEU A 570 3.08 -21.68 32.89
CA LEU A 570 2.28 -20.71 33.65
C LEU A 570 1.64 -21.37 34.87
N GLN A 571 1.04 -22.55 34.72
CA GLN A 571 0.43 -23.30 35.81
C GLN A 571 1.46 -23.63 36.90
N LEU A 572 2.62 -24.19 36.51
CA LEU A 572 3.72 -24.50 37.43
C LEU A 572 4.20 -23.26 38.20
N ALA A 573 4.37 -22.12 37.51
CA ALA A 573 4.78 -20.87 38.16
C ALA A 573 3.71 -20.35 39.14
N GLN A 574 2.42 -20.50 38.82
CA GLN A 574 1.32 -20.14 39.73
C GLN A 574 1.26 -21.06 40.95
N ASP A 575 1.50 -22.35 40.78
CA ASP A 575 1.50 -23.32 41.87
C ASP A 575 2.73 -23.14 42.78
N GLU A 576 3.91 -22.83 42.23
CA GLU A 576 5.10 -22.43 42.98
C GLU A 576 4.88 -21.12 43.76
N ALA A 577 4.19 -20.12 43.18
CA ALA A 577 3.85 -18.88 43.87
C ALA A 577 2.90 -19.12 45.06
N LYS A 578 1.96 -20.07 44.94
CA LYS A 578 1.09 -20.47 46.06
C LYS A 578 1.87 -21.24 47.13
N ALA A 579 2.74 -22.17 46.74
CA ALA A 579 3.58 -22.92 47.68
C ALA A 579 4.52 -22.01 48.48
N ALA A 580 5.12 -21.00 47.83
CA ALA A 580 5.98 -20.01 48.49
C ALA A 580 5.26 -19.17 49.57
N THR A 581 3.93 -19.06 49.51
CA THR A 581 3.14 -18.40 50.57
C THR A 581 2.77 -19.32 51.74
N GLN A 582 2.98 -20.64 51.60
CA GLN A 582 2.57 -21.66 52.58
C GLN A 582 3.75 -22.38 53.25
N GLU A 583 4.95 -22.37 52.64
CA GLU A 583 6.12 -23.09 53.13
C GLU A 583 6.94 -22.27 54.16
N THR A 584 7.42 -22.97 55.20
CA THR A 584 8.37 -22.46 56.23
C THR A 584 9.85 -22.76 55.91
N GLU A 585 10.14 -23.52 54.86
CA GLU A 585 11.52 -23.85 54.46
C GLU A 585 12.08 -22.84 53.44
N PRO A 586 13.36 -22.44 53.57
CA PRO A 586 13.99 -21.52 52.64
C PRO A 586 14.19 -22.18 51.26
N PRO A 587 13.98 -21.44 50.15
CA PRO A 587 14.16 -21.98 48.81
C PRO A 587 15.63 -22.39 48.57
N LEU A 588 15.83 -23.48 47.82
CA LEU A 588 17.16 -24.02 47.49
C LEU A 588 18.03 -23.00 46.72
N HIS A 589 17.43 -22.10 45.93
CA HIS A 589 18.11 -21.02 45.22
C HIS A 589 17.22 -19.76 45.20
N PRO A 590 17.79 -18.54 45.36
CA PRO A 590 17.01 -17.31 45.43
C PRO A 590 16.22 -16.99 44.14
N ASP A 591 16.79 -17.30 42.97
CA ASP A 591 16.22 -16.89 41.67
C ASP A 591 15.73 -18.05 40.77
N VAL A 592 15.85 -19.31 41.19
CA VAL A 592 15.60 -20.48 40.32
C VAL A 592 14.72 -21.49 41.04
N THR A 593 13.58 -21.83 40.42
CA THR A 593 12.66 -22.85 40.93
C THR A 593 12.82 -24.19 40.19
N PRO A 594 12.29 -25.31 40.75
CA PRO A 594 12.30 -26.61 40.09
C PRO A 594 11.74 -26.59 38.66
N SER A 595 10.63 -25.87 38.41
CA SER A 595 10.05 -25.74 37.07
C SER A 595 10.93 -24.97 36.09
N VAL A 596 11.62 -23.92 36.56
CA VAL A 596 12.55 -23.13 35.75
C VAL A 596 13.79 -23.95 35.39
N LEU A 597 14.33 -24.74 36.33
CA LEU A 597 15.49 -25.60 36.07
C LEU A 597 15.18 -26.66 35.00
N VAL A 598 14.09 -27.42 35.18
CA VAL A 598 13.69 -28.48 34.25
C VAL A 598 13.29 -27.87 32.89
N GLY A 599 12.56 -26.75 32.90
CA GLY A 599 12.20 -26.01 31.70
C GLY A 599 13.43 -25.54 30.90
N ALA A 600 14.44 -25.00 31.58
CA ALA A 600 15.70 -24.59 30.96
C ALA A 600 16.47 -25.80 30.40
N GLY A 601 16.46 -26.94 31.08
CA GLY A 601 17.09 -28.18 30.59
C GLY A 601 16.41 -28.72 29.33
N ILE A 602 15.08 -28.68 29.25
CA ILE A 602 14.33 -29.03 28.02
C ILE A 602 14.64 -28.05 26.88
N ASP A 603 14.78 -26.75 27.18
CA ASP A 603 15.16 -25.73 26.19
C ASP A 603 16.61 -25.90 25.69
N LEU A 604 17.52 -26.39 26.53
CA LEU A 604 18.88 -26.75 26.15
C LEU A 604 18.90 -28.01 25.28
N GLU A 605 18.09 -29.03 25.60
CA GLU A 605 17.94 -30.23 24.76
C GLU A 605 17.45 -29.86 23.35
N ASP A 606 16.49 -28.93 23.24
CA ASP A 606 16.02 -28.45 21.94
C ASP A 606 17.12 -27.69 21.17
N GLN A 607 17.92 -26.88 21.86
CA GLN A 607 19.07 -26.19 21.27
C GLN A 607 20.16 -27.17 20.81
N GLN A 608 20.46 -28.22 21.56
CA GLN A 608 21.39 -29.29 21.16
C GLN A 608 20.92 -29.95 19.86
N ARG A 609 19.63 -30.30 19.75
CA ARG A 609 19.06 -30.91 18.52
C ARG A 609 19.14 -29.97 17.32
N ARG A 610 18.81 -28.69 17.50
CA ARG A 610 18.91 -27.69 16.43
C ARG A 610 20.35 -27.51 15.97
N LEU A 611 21.30 -27.44 16.90
CA LEU A 611 22.71 -27.32 16.57
C LEU A 611 23.20 -28.56 15.80
N ARG A 612 22.91 -29.78 16.27
CA ARG A 612 23.23 -31.02 15.54
C ARG A 612 22.67 -31.01 14.11
N SER A 613 21.42 -30.58 13.95
CA SER A 613 20.79 -30.49 12.62
C SER A 613 21.41 -29.43 11.74
N ASP A 614 21.78 -28.27 12.29
CA ASP A 614 22.41 -27.18 11.54
C ASP A 614 23.85 -27.56 11.15
N THR A 615 24.59 -28.23 12.04
CA THR A 615 25.93 -28.78 11.81
C THR A 615 25.90 -29.84 10.72
N ALA A 616 24.97 -30.80 10.78
CA ALA A 616 24.81 -31.82 9.74
C ALA A 616 24.38 -31.25 8.37
N ARG A 617 23.81 -30.03 8.34
CA ARG A 617 23.40 -29.34 7.12
C ARG A 617 24.52 -28.50 6.49
N LEU A 618 25.64 -28.28 7.20
CA LEU A 618 26.84 -27.71 6.60
C LEU A 618 27.38 -28.69 5.55
N GLY A 619 27.29 -28.31 4.27
CA GLY A 619 27.92 -29.07 3.19
C GLY A 619 29.42 -28.85 3.12
N LEU A 620 30.11 -29.66 2.30
CA LEU A 620 31.54 -29.55 1.99
C LEU A 620 31.99 -28.15 1.55
N HIS A 621 31.08 -27.34 0.99
CA HIS A 621 31.34 -25.98 0.50
C HIS A 621 30.79 -24.87 1.40
N ALA A 622 30.60 -25.13 2.69
CA ALA A 622 30.14 -24.11 3.63
C ALA A 622 31.12 -22.92 3.70
N THR A 623 30.58 -21.70 3.67
CA THR A 623 31.38 -20.48 3.73
C THR A 623 31.93 -20.25 5.13
N ASP A 624 33.03 -19.50 5.25
CA ASP A 624 33.63 -19.19 6.56
C ASP A 624 32.65 -18.43 7.47
N LEU A 625 31.78 -17.60 6.88
CA LEU A 625 30.70 -16.93 7.62
C LEU A 625 29.68 -17.93 8.21
N GLN A 626 29.35 -19.00 7.47
CA GLN A 626 28.44 -20.05 7.95
C GLN A 626 29.09 -20.87 9.06
N LYS A 627 30.37 -21.24 8.89
CA LYS A 627 31.16 -21.95 9.91
C LYS A 627 31.31 -21.12 11.18
N ALA A 628 31.65 -19.84 11.06
CA ALA A 628 31.77 -18.93 12.19
C ALA A 628 30.45 -18.79 12.98
N LYS A 629 29.31 -18.70 12.30
CA LYS A 629 27.99 -18.63 12.96
C LYS A 629 27.67 -19.89 13.76
N ILE A 630 27.97 -21.07 13.22
CA ILE A 630 27.74 -22.34 13.93
C ILE A 630 28.69 -22.47 15.11
N GLN A 631 29.96 -22.10 14.95
CA GLN A 631 30.92 -22.09 16.06
C GLN A 631 30.51 -21.12 17.18
N GLN A 632 30.05 -19.91 16.85
CA GLN A 632 29.58 -18.95 17.85
C GLN A 632 28.36 -19.47 18.63
N ARG A 633 27.42 -20.13 17.94
CA ARG A 633 26.25 -20.76 18.58
C ARG A 633 26.67 -21.94 19.46
N SER A 634 27.63 -22.75 19.01
CA SER A 634 28.24 -23.84 19.78
C SER A 634 28.86 -23.32 21.09
N ASN A 635 29.71 -22.28 21.01
CA ASN A 635 30.35 -21.67 22.18
C ASN A 635 29.34 -21.01 23.14
N ALA A 636 28.26 -20.43 22.60
CA ALA A 636 27.19 -19.86 23.42
C ALA A 636 26.37 -20.94 24.12
N LEU A 637 26.08 -22.06 23.43
CA LEU A 637 25.36 -23.19 24.01
C LEU A 637 26.17 -23.85 25.12
N MET A 638 27.47 -24.09 24.91
CA MET A 638 28.35 -24.70 25.92
C MET A 638 28.38 -23.88 27.22
N ARG A 639 28.57 -22.56 27.12
CA ARG A 639 28.53 -21.67 28.30
C ARG A 639 27.21 -21.73 29.07
N ARG A 640 26.08 -21.84 28.36
CA ARG A 640 24.76 -21.98 28.99
C ARG A 640 24.58 -23.35 29.65
N ILE A 641 25.08 -24.41 29.02
CA ILE A 641 25.06 -25.77 29.56
C ILE A 641 25.89 -25.84 30.84
N GLU A 642 27.11 -25.31 30.85
CA GLU A 642 27.98 -25.28 32.03
C GLU A 642 27.35 -24.52 33.20
N ALA A 643 26.77 -23.34 32.93
CA ALA A 643 26.08 -22.56 33.96
C ALA A 643 24.85 -23.31 34.52
N TRP A 644 24.06 -23.94 33.64
CA TRP A 644 22.91 -24.75 34.04
C TRP A 644 23.31 -26.01 34.81
N ALA A 645 24.40 -26.69 34.41
CA ALA A 645 24.89 -27.90 35.08
C ALA A 645 25.36 -27.61 36.52
N LYS A 646 25.94 -26.43 36.77
CA LYS A 646 26.28 -25.98 38.15
C LYS A 646 25.02 -25.83 39.01
N LEU A 647 23.96 -25.26 38.46
CA LEU A 647 22.66 -25.13 39.15
C LEU A 647 22.00 -26.49 39.34
N GLN A 648 22.10 -27.40 38.36
CA GLN A 648 21.53 -28.74 38.43
C GLN A 648 22.08 -29.55 39.61
N MET A 649 23.37 -29.43 39.93
CA MET A 649 23.98 -30.13 41.08
C MET A 649 23.39 -29.71 42.43
N LEU A 650 22.83 -28.50 42.53
CA LEU A 650 22.17 -28.02 43.75
C LEU A 650 20.81 -28.71 43.97
N PHE A 651 20.04 -28.89 42.90
CA PHE A 651 18.71 -29.51 42.94
C PHE A 651 18.76 -31.05 42.82
N MET A 652 19.81 -31.60 42.22
CA MET A 652 20.00 -33.03 41.97
C MET A 652 21.44 -33.46 42.30
N PRO A 653 21.82 -33.53 43.58
CA PRO A 653 23.21 -33.71 44.02
C PRO A 653 23.90 -34.94 43.46
N GLY A 654 23.19 -36.07 43.34
CA GLY A 654 23.82 -37.29 42.84
C GLY A 654 24.13 -37.28 41.33
N VAL A 655 23.72 -36.25 40.58
CA VAL A 655 24.21 -36.04 39.20
C VAL A 655 25.71 -35.75 39.18
N ALA A 656 26.27 -35.18 40.26
CA ALA A 656 27.71 -34.96 40.38
C ALA A 656 28.48 -36.27 40.22
N ALA A 657 28.04 -37.34 40.89
CA ALA A 657 28.66 -38.67 40.78
C ALA A 657 28.59 -39.24 39.34
N LEU A 658 27.49 -38.99 38.62
CA LEU A 658 27.37 -39.41 37.22
C LEU A 658 28.29 -38.60 36.29
N ARG A 659 28.48 -37.30 36.59
CA ARG A 659 29.36 -36.42 35.82
C ARG A 659 30.84 -36.78 36.03
N ASP A 660 31.23 -37.08 37.25
CA ASP A 660 32.60 -37.51 37.59
C ASP A 660 32.94 -38.83 36.87
N LEU A 661 32.01 -39.81 36.88
CA LEU A 661 32.14 -41.07 36.14
C LEU A 661 32.31 -40.85 34.63
N SER A 662 31.55 -39.93 34.03
CA SER A 662 31.69 -39.62 32.60
C SER A 662 33.02 -38.94 32.26
N GLN A 663 33.52 -38.05 33.11
CA GLN A 663 34.80 -37.35 32.90
C GLN A 663 36.01 -38.29 32.99
N THR A 664 35.94 -39.33 33.84
CA THR A 664 37.00 -40.36 33.90
C THR A 664 37.05 -41.29 32.68
N THR A 665 36.02 -41.30 31.84
CA THR A 665 35.88 -42.27 30.73
C THR A 665 36.29 -41.69 29.36
N TYR A 666 36.36 -40.36 29.20
CA TYR A 666 36.61 -39.71 27.91
C TYR A 666 37.63 -38.55 28.07
N GLU A 667 38.77 -38.63 27.35
CA GLU A 667 39.84 -37.60 27.39
C GLU A 667 39.63 -36.42 26.42
N GLU A 668 38.63 -36.49 25.53
CA GLU A 668 38.33 -35.41 24.57
C GLU A 668 37.32 -34.38 25.13
N PRO A 669 37.45 -33.08 24.77
CA PRO A 669 36.51 -32.05 25.20
C PRO A 669 35.09 -32.35 24.68
N GLU A 670 34.12 -32.48 25.59
CA GLU A 670 32.73 -32.74 25.23
C GLU A 670 32.18 -31.65 24.30
N VAL A 671 31.77 -32.06 23.10
CA VAL A 671 31.03 -31.17 22.20
C VAL A 671 29.66 -30.85 22.82
N PRO A 672 29.19 -29.58 22.77
CA PRO A 672 27.94 -29.17 23.42
C PRO A 672 26.73 -29.94 22.90
N GLU A 673 26.81 -30.46 21.68
CA GLU A 673 25.80 -31.30 21.06
C GLU A 673 25.67 -32.67 21.74
N ALA A 674 26.75 -33.26 22.25
CA ALA A 674 26.79 -34.60 22.85
C ALA A 674 26.72 -34.59 24.39
N PHE A 675 26.87 -33.41 25.01
CA PHE A 675 26.84 -33.23 26.45
C PHE A 675 25.57 -33.83 27.09
N ALA A 676 25.76 -34.71 28.07
CA ALA A 676 24.66 -35.35 28.80
C ALA A 676 24.02 -34.36 29.78
N LEU A 677 22.77 -33.96 29.50
CA LEU A 677 22.01 -33.04 30.36
C LEU A 677 21.53 -33.71 31.66
N TYR A 678 21.41 -35.04 31.69
CA TYR A 678 20.94 -35.81 32.85
C TYR A 678 19.62 -35.25 33.43
N LEU A 679 18.64 -35.01 32.58
CA LEU A 679 17.28 -34.70 33.04
C LEU A 679 16.70 -35.88 33.86
N PRO A 680 15.70 -35.66 34.74
CA PRO A 680 15.08 -36.73 35.52
C PRO A 680 14.72 -37.99 34.69
N SER A 681 14.16 -37.81 33.49
CA SER A 681 13.87 -38.89 32.53
C SER A 681 15.09 -39.65 32.01
N GLN A 682 16.27 -39.02 31.98
CA GLN A 682 17.53 -39.59 31.48
C GLN A 682 18.33 -40.32 32.57
N ILE A 683 18.07 -40.03 33.85
CA ILE A 683 18.78 -40.65 34.99
C ILE A 683 18.27 -42.06 35.27
N SER A 684 16.97 -42.34 35.03
CA SER A 684 16.39 -43.69 35.08
C SER A 684 16.79 -44.49 36.35
N ARG A 685 16.65 -43.89 37.54
CA ARG A 685 17.01 -44.47 38.86
C ARG A 685 18.49 -44.75 39.13
N LYS A 686 19.42 -44.31 38.27
CA LYS A 686 20.86 -44.39 38.59
C LYS A 686 21.26 -43.56 39.81
N VAL A 687 20.44 -42.56 40.14
CA VAL A 687 20.62 -41.60 41.23
C VAL A 687 19.24 -41.26 41.80
N VAL A 688 19.17 -40.95 43.10
CA VAL A 688 17.96 -40.45 43.76
C VAL A 688 17.61 -39.06 43.22
N CYS A 689 16.43 -38.93 42.60
CA CYS A 689 15.84 -37.66 42.16
C CYS A 689 14.56 -37.40 42.96
N SER A 690 14.24 -36.12 43.22
CA SER A 690 12.99 -35.76 43.90
C SER A 690 11.78 -36.07 43.01
N PRO A 691 10.72 -36.74 43.53
CA PRO A 691 9.49 -36.99 42.78
C PRO A 691 8.83 -35.72 42.21
N ASN A 692 9.06 -34.56 42.84
CA ASN A 692 8.57 -33.27 42.36
C ASN A 692 9.21 -32.88 41.02
N LEU A 693 10.54 -33.04 40.87
CA LEU A 693 11.25 -32.74 39.63
C LEU A 693 10.84 -33.69 38.49
N GLU A 694 10.59 -34.96 38.82
CA GLU A 694 10.07 -35.95 37.87
C GLU A 694 8.66 -35.58 37.37
N MET A 695 7.77 -35.13 38.28
CA MET A 695 6.42 -34.67 37.92
C MET A 695 6.43 -33.41 37.06
N VAL A 696 7.27 -32.44 37.42
CA VAL A 696 7.48 -31.21 36.66
C VAL A 696 7.96 -31.52 35.24
N GLU A 697 8.92 -32.44 35.07
CA GLU A 697 9.35 -32.88 33.75
C GLU A 697 8.21 -33.56 32.99
N PHE A 698 7.47 -34.47 33.63
CA PHE A 698 6.34 -35.17 33.01
C PHE A 698 5.33 -34.19 32.42
N GLN A 699 4.87 -33.21 33.20
CA GLN A 699 3.92 -32.20 32.75
C GLN A 699 4.50 -31.38 31.58
N LEU A 700 5.73 -30.87 31.70
CA LEU A 700 6.36 -30.09 30.63
C LEU A 700 6.54 -30.90 29.33
N ARG A 701 6.80 -32.21 29.43
CA ARG A 701 6.92 -33.11 28.27
C ARG A 701 5.57 -33.43 27.63
N GLU A 702 4.48 -33.49 28.41
CA GLU A 702 3.12 -33.63 27.87
C GLU A 702 2.75 -32.43 26.99
N GLY A 703 2.97 -31.21 27.49
CA GLY A 703 2.76 -29.98 26.71
C GLY A 703 3.68 -29.92 25.48
N GLN A 704 4.95 -30.31 25.62
CA GLN A 704 5.89 -30.37 24.50
C GLN A 704 5.45 -31.35 23.41
N ALA A 705 4.87 -32.49 23.79
CA ALA A 705 4.38 -33.50 22.86
C ALA A 705 3.15 -33.01 22.09
N HIS A 706 2.20 -32.35 22.76
CA HIS A 706 1.04 -31.74 22.12
C HIS A 706 1.43 -30.63 21.12
N ASP A 707 2.34 -29.73 21.51
CA ASP A 707 2.83 -28.67 20.63
C ASP A 707 3.53 -29.26 19.39
N ALA A 708 4.41 -30.24 19.58
CA ALA A 708 5.14 -30.89 18.49
C ALA A 708 4.20 -31.64 17.52
N LEU A 709 3.15 -32.25 18.04
CA LEU A 709 2.17 -33.01 17.26
C LEU A 709 1.22 -32.08 16.48
N ASN A 710 0.85 -30.93 17.04
CA ASN A 710 0.13 -29.88 16.32
C ASN A 710 0.97 -29.28 15.19
N GLU A 711 2.24 -28.93 15.46
CA GLU A 711 3.19 -28.48 14.43
C GLU A 711 3.34 -29.52 13.31
N LEU A 712 3.47 -30.81 13.67
CA LEU A 712 3.61 -31.91 12.73
C LEU A 712 2.37 -32.02 11.83
N ARG A 713 1.17 -32.00 12.41
CA ARG A 713 -0.11 -32.04 11.66
C ARG A 713 -0.22 -30.86 10.69
N GLN A 714 0.12 -29.64 11.12
CA GLN A 714 0.10 -28.45 10.25
C GLN A 714 1.14 -28.54 9.11
N ALA A 715 2.35 -29.01 9.41
CA ALA A 715 3.39 -29.19 8.42
C ALA A 715 3.02 -30.27 7.38
N LEU A 716 2.40 -31.37 7.80
CA LEU A 716 1.92 -32.43 6.90
C LEU A 716 0.77 -31.96 6.00
N ARG A 717 -0.19 -31.19 6.53
CA ARG A 717 -1.25 -30.57 5.73
C ARG A 717 -0.66 -29.64 4.67
N SER A 718 0.28 -28.80 5.07
CA SER A 718 0.99 -27.89 4.17
C SER A 718 1.75 -28.65 3.07
N ARG A 719 2.44 -29.73 3.43
CA ARG A 719 3.18 -30.59 2.51
C ARG A 719 2.25 -31.21 1.45
N SER A 720 1.11 -31.78 1.88
CA SER A 720 0.14 -32.39 0.97
C SER A 720 -0.39 -31.37 -0.05
N TYR A 721 -0.79 -30.18 0.42
CA TYR A 721 -1.25 -29.10 -0.46
C TYR A 721 -0.16 -28.67 -1.46
N MET A 722 1.08 -28.47 -0.99
CA MET A 722 2.18 -28.06 -1.86
C MET A 722 2.55 -29.10 -2.92
N LEU A 723 2.42 -30.40 -2.60
CA LEU A 723 2.60 -31.48 -3.58
C LEU A 723 1.50 -31.45 -4.65
N LYS A 724 0.23 -31.42 -4.24
CA LYS A 724 -0.91 -31.29 -5.18
C LYS A 724 -0.78 -30.06 -6.08
N PHE A 725 -0.41 -28.91 -5.50
CA PHE A 725 -0.22 -27.66 -6.23
C PHE A 725 0.92 -27.75 -7.24
N LYS A 726 2.06 -28.34 -6.84
CA LYS A 726 3.21 -28.54 -7.73
C LYS A 726 2.84 -29.39 -8.94
N ASP A 727 2.17 -30.52 -8.72
CA ASP A 727 1.84 -31.46 -9.79
C ASP A 727 0.82 -30.88 -10.78
N ARG A 728 -0.19 -30.17 -10.26
CA ARG A 728 -1.28 -29.59 -11.08
C ARG A 728 -0.85 -28.32 -11.83
N PHE A 729 -0.14 -27.38 -11.18
CA PHE A 729 0.04 -26.03 -11.72
C PHE A 729 1.47 -25.66 -12.14
N LEU A 730 2.50 -26.34 -11.64
CA LEU A 730 3.88 -25.93 -11.91
C LEU A 730 4.44 -26.62 -13.16
N ARG A 731 4.86 -25.81 -14.13
CA ARG A 731 5.55 -26.23 -15.36
C ARG A 731 6.89 -25.49 -15.49
N GLY A 732 7.84 -26.10 -16.19
CA GLY A 732 9.19 -25.54 -16.39
C GLY A 732 10.15 -25.74 -15.21
N GLN A 733 11.46 -25.60 -15.46
CA GLN A 733 12.53 -25.92 -14.50
C GLN A 733 12.58 -24.95 -13.32
N GLY A 734 12.53 -23.62 -13.56
CA GLY A 734 12.69 -22.62 -12.50
C GLY A 734 11.61 -22.67 -11.42
N ALA A 735 10.34 -22.77 -11.83
CA ALA A 735 9.22 -22.89 -10.91
C ALA A 735 9.26 -24.20 -10.10
N ASN A 736 9.64 -25.30 -10.75
CA ASN A 736 9.82 -26.60 -10.09
C ASN A 736 10.94 -26.61 -9.06
N THR A 737 12.07 -25.94 -9.35
CA THR A 737 13.19 -25.82 -8.41
C THR A 737 12.80 -25.02 -7.17
N ARG A 738 12.10 -23.89 -7.34
CA ARG A 738 11.59 -23.10 -6.20
C ARG A 738 10.62 -23.89 -5.33
N ALA A 739 9.66 -24.57 -5.93
CA ALA A 739 8.72 -25.40 -5.19
C ALA A 739 9.40 -26.58 -4.46
N ARG A 740 10.39 -27.23 -5.09
CA ARG A 740 11.21 -28.26 -4.42
C ARG A 740 11.97 -27.71 -3.22
N ASN A 741 12.51 -26.50 -3.31
CA ASN A 741 13.18 -25.86 -2.17
C ASN A 741 12.21 -25.56 -1.02
N CYS A 742 11.00 -25.07 -1.33
CA CYS A 742 9.98 -24.88 -0.31
C CYS A 742 9.54 -26.22 0.32
N LEU A 743 9.33 -27.27 -0.49
CA LEU A 743 8.99 -28.61 0.00
C LEU A 743 10.10 -29.16 0.92
N LYS A 744 11.38 -29.03 0.55
CA LYS A 744 12.51 -29.41 1.42
C LYS A 744 12.47 -28.71 2.77
N ASN A 745 12.08 -27.43 2.81
CA ASN A 745 11.96 -26.71 4.08
C ASN A 745 10.78 -27.21 4.92
N VAL A 746 9.65 -27.58 4.29
CA VAL A 746 8.53 -28.20 5.00
C VAL A 746 8.89 -29.60 5.50
N ASP A 747 9.58 -30.41 4.69
CA ASP A 747 10.06 -31.74 5.10
C ASP A 747 11.05 -31.66 6.28
N ALA A 748 11.91 -30.64 6.29
CA ALA A 748 12.79 -30.37 7.42
C ALA A 748 12.00 -30.03 8.70
N LYS A 749 10.92 -29.23 8.59
CA LYS A 749 10.02 -28.94 9.72
C LYS A 749 9.30 -30.21 10.20
N VAL A 750 8.76 -31.01 9.29
CA VAL A 750 8.13 -32.31 9.62
C VAL A 750 9.10 -33.19 10.40
N SER A 751 10.35 -33.29 9.93
CA SER A 751 11.38 -34.11 10.57
C SER A 751 11.76 -33.59 11.96
N ALA A 752 11.91 -32.27 12.10
CA ALA A 752 12.20 -31.62 13.38
C ALA A 752 11.07 -31.79 14.40
N SER A 753 9.82 -31.52 14.03
CA SER A 753 8.66 -31.70 14.91
C SER A 753 8.43 -33.17 15.27
N ALA A 754 8.66 -34.11 14.34
CA ALA A 754 8.61 -35.55 14.62
C ALA A 754 9.72 -35.98 15.60
N ALA A 755 10.94 -35.47 15.47
CA ALA A 755 12.04 -35.76 16.40
C ALA A 755 11.76 -35.21 17.81
N LYS A 756 11.24 -33.97 17.89
CA LYS A 756 10.80 -33.34 19.14
C LYS A 756 9.71 -34.18 19.83
N TYR A 757 8.71 -34.61 19.07
CA TYR A 757 7.63 -35.49 19.57
C TYR A 757 8.17 -36.82 20.09
N ARG A 758 9.00 -37.53 19.32
CA ARG A 758 9.56 -38.83 19.75
C ARG A 758 10.39 -38.75 21.02
N SER A 759 11.18 -37.68 21.17
CA SER A 759 11.99 -37.45 22.37
C SER A 759 11.11 -37.15 23.59
N ALA A 760 10.10 -36.28 23.44
CA ALA A 760 9.12 -36.03 24.51
C ALA A 760 8.36 -37.31 24.89
N TYR A 761 7.89 -38.08 23.90
CA TYR A 761 7.20 -39.35 24.11
C TYR A 761 8.08 -40.40 24.81
N THR A 762 9.38 -40.44 24.49
CA THR A 762 10.33 -41.35 25.15
C THR A 762 10.51 -41.00 26.62
N ALA A 763 10.64 -39.70 26.94
CA ALA A 763 10.71 -39.22 28.30
C ALA A 763 9.43 -39.54 29.09
N LEU A 764 8.25 -39.30 28.49
CA LEU A 764 6.96 -39.66 29.10
C LEU A 764 6.81 -41.18 29.33
N ARG A 765 7.33 -42.02 28.43
CA ARG A 765 7.31 -43.48 28.57
C ARG A 765 8.17 -43.96 29.75
N ILE A 766 9.25 -43.24 30.07
CA ILE A 766 10.12 -43.55 31.21
C ILE A 766 9.50 -43.04 32.52
N LEU A 767 9.01 -41.79 32.52
CA LEU A 767 8.45 -41.14 33.72
C LEU A 767 7.05 -41.65 34.09
N GLY A 768 6.22 -42.04 33.12
CA GLY A 768 4.84 -42.47 33.35
C GLY A 768 4.71 -43.63 34.35
N PRO A 769 5.43 -44.75 34.17
CA PRO A 769 5.45 -45.86 35.13
C PRO A 769 6.05 -45.48 36.49
N LEU A 770 7.01 -44.55 36.54
CA LEU A 770 7.67 -44.11 37.77
C LEU A 770 6.73 -43.29 38.66
N LEU A 771 5.87 -42.48 38.05
CA LEU A 771 4.93 -41.57 38.71
C LEU A 771 3.50 -42.13 38.83
N GLY A 772 3.25 -43.36 38.36
CA GLY A 772 1.91 -43.97 38.36
C GLY A 772 0.91 -43.31 37.40
N GLN A 773 1.37 -42.52 36.43
CA GLN A 773 0.52 -41.80 35.49
C GLN A 773 0.05 -42.72 34.34
N VAL A 774 -1.27 -42.94 34.26
CA VAL A 774 -1.94 -43.78 33.25
C VAL A 774 -2.85 -42.95 32.33
N GLY A 775 -3.06 -43.42 31.10
CA GLY A 775 -4.00 -42.80 30.15
C GLY A 775 -3.42 -41.71 29.22
N TRP A 776 -2.27 -41.12 29.54
CA TRP A 776 -1.60 -40.10 28.69
C TRP A 776 -1.28 -40.59 27.27
N GLN A 777 -0.99 -41.89 27.11
CA GLN A 777 -0.70 -42.52 25.82
C GLN A 777 -1.88 -42.47 24.84
N SER A 778 -3.11 -42.49 25.35
CA SER A 778 -4.32 -42.42 24.51
C SER A 778 -4.57 -41.01 23.96
N LYS A 779 -4.16 -39.97 24.70
CA LYS A 779 -4.30 -38.56 24.33
C LYS A 779 -3.29 -38.10 23.27
N LEU A 780 -2.17 -38.80 23.15
CA LEU A 780 -1.07 -38.46 22.24
C LEU A 780 -1.02 -39.33 20.96
N ARG A 781 -2.10 -40.07 20.63
CA ARG A 781 -2.15 -40.87 19.39
C ARG A 781 -2.35 -40.06 18.11
#